data_AF-K1WUI8-F1
#
_entry.id   AF-K1WUI8-F1
#
_cell.length_a   1.000
_cell.length_b   1.000
_cell.length_c   1.000
_cell.angle_alpha   90.00
_cell.angle_beta   90.00
_cell.angle_gamma   90.00
#
_symmetry.space_group_name_H-M   'P 1'
#
loop_
_entity.id
_entity.type
_entity.pdbx_description
1 polymer ?
#
loop_
_entity_poly.entity_id
_entity_poly.type
_entity_poly.pdbx_seq_one_letter_code
_entity_poly.pdbx_strand_id
1 'polypeptide(L)'
;MITLLHPYRKAGHRYSRCQVPSAKPRLAKLVPIKKAPPYTGPTRPLIASLPATNAGRCASSEVNMQRQMWRSTAAGTGTQTRTWTPTSYRHRYRHRQTQTSCLKLKLKLKSNLVKMLGASILLTVAIAVQFQSIWASPVKTIAVRTAYAVKEKHRVPTRWTKLARAPADAVLKLQIGVKQSNFGELERHLNEVSDPDHHRYGKHLTHDEVNELIKPSDESLHLLHEWLAANGIVYVSYSPAQDWINIQINVRTAERLLDAEYHTFKHEDGTEIVRAPTWSLPEHLHGHVDAIQPTTSFMRAMKREEVAVAAETIPWPYPGINEARSPALRKVCTINGTTPDCFATLYQTKGYKQKAAGKNQIGFNNFLAEVPIRPDTKKFLSIYKPEAVSGADSFKFVSIDDGPQQNGSLTPAQLADGASVEANLDVQTIIGMTYPMPVTAYTTGGEPPMIPDEAAGDPPGNEPYLAWINHVLAQETLPQVISTSYGDDEQTVPLDYAKRVCNGFAQLGARGISMLFSSGDGGAGSIAGNNASACISNDGDATFKFLASFPPSCPYVTAVGATQGFEPETSCSRPANGYGPDGKTHGYYASGSGFSEYFKRPSYQDAVVPAYVRNMQGEHRGLFNPAGRAYPDLAAQGLYFKYVWNDTVKIVSGTSASCPLMAGVLGLVNDARISKGRTPMGFLNPWLYKKGYKAFTDITTGYNGGCNTTGFPTTTGWDAVTGFGTPIFPKMLAEAGCA
;
A
#
# COMPACT_ATOMS: atom_id res chain seq x y z
N MET A 1 -12.35 -48.71 -29.96
CA MET A 1 -12.40 -48.97 -31.42
C MET A 1 -13.80 -48.69 -31.94
N ILE A 2 -13.96 -48.69 -33.26
CA ILE A 2 -15.20 -48.45 -34.01
C ILE A 2 -16.29 -49.50 -33.66
N THR A 3 -17.54 -49.11 -33.82
CA THR A 3 -18.79 -49.79 -33.44
C THR A 3 -19.17 -50.97 -34.36
N LEU A 4 -19.75 -52.06 -33.80
CA LEU A 4 -21.10 -52.54 -34.16
C LEU A 4 -21.56 -53.83 -33.42
N LEU A 5 -22.87 -53.89 -33.18
CA LEU A 5 -23.76 -55.04 -32.92
C LEU A 5 -23.82 -55.74 -31.54
N HIS A 6 -25.08 -56.02 -31.17
CA HIS A 6 -25.61 -56.83 -30.05
C HIS A 6 -26.35 -58.04 -30.69
N PRO A 7 -26.52 -59.21 -30.02
CA PRO A 7 -27.63 -59.35 -29.06
C PRO A 7 -27.50 -60.36 -27.88
N TYR A 8 -28.15 -60.00 -26.77
CA TYR A 8 -28.90 -60.80 -25.76
C TYR A 8 -28.67 -62.32 -25.51
N ARG A 9 -28.39 -62.63 -24.21
CA ARG A 9 -28.80 -63.82 -23.39
C ARG A 9 -28.31 -65.22 -23.86
N LYS A 10 -28.08 -66.25 -23.04
CA LYS A 10 -28.22 -66.65 -21.61
C LYS A 10 -27.16 -67.78 -21.41
N ALA A 11 -26.68 -68.26 -20.26
CA ALA A 11 -26.70 -67.96 -18.81
C ALA A 11 -25.54 -68.80 -18.18
N GLY A 12 -25.16 -68.76 -16.89
CA GLY A 12 -25.51 -67.95 -15.72
C GLY A 12 -24.97 -68.62 -14.45
N HIS A 13 -24.78 -67.89 -13.34
CA HIS A 13 -24.74 -68.44 -11.96
C HIS A 13 -24.92 -67.32 -10.92
N ARG A 14 -25.98 -67.43 -10.11
CA ARG A 14 -26.11 -66.94 -8.72
C ARG A 14 -26.53 -68.19 -7.91
N TYR A 15 -26.46 -68.33 -6.58
CA TYR A 15 -26.21 -67.47 -5.41
C TYR A 15 -25.27 -68.28 -4.46
N SER A 16 -24.69 -67.79 -3.34
CA SER A 16 -25.37 -67.23 -2.17
C SER A 16 -24.45 -66.55 -1.13
N ARG A 17 -24.88 -65.36 -0.68
CA ARG A 17 -24.96 -64.83 0.69
C ARG A 17 -23.97 -65.32 1.79
N CYS A 18 -23.30 -64.34 2.41
CA CYS A 18 -23.29 -64.13 3.86
C CYS A 18 -23.46 -62.62 4.16
N GLN A 19 -24.09 -62.27 5.30
CA GLN A 19 -24.28 -60.89 5.77
C GLN A 19 -23.34 -60.59 6.98
N VAL A 20 -23.55 -59.42 7.62
CA VAL A 20 -23.13 -59.02 8.99
C VAL A 20 -21.82 -58.20 9.05
N PRO A 21 -21.71 -57.10 9.84
CA PRO A 21 -22.73 -56.20 10.41
C PRO A 21 -22.50 -54.69 10.14
N SER A 22 -23.52 -53.86 10.43
CA SER A 22 -23.37 -52.41 10.63
C SER A 22 -22.69 -52.06 11.96
N ALA A 23 -21.66 -51.21 11.95
CA ALA A 23 -21.08 -50.63 13.16
C ALA A 23 -21.66 -49.22 13.41
N LYS A 24 -22.46 -49.05 14.47
CA LYS A 24 -22.84 -47.73 15.00
C LYS A 24 -21.67 -47.14 15.80
N PRO A 25 -21.34 -45.84 15.66
CA PRO A 25 -20.41 -45.20 16.58
C PRO A 25 -20.99 -45.17 18.00
N ARG A 26 -20.16 -45.50 19.01
CA ARG A 26 -20.59 -45.52 20.41
C ARG A 26 -20.70 -44.10 20.96
N LEU A 27 -21.90 -43.75 21.44
CA LEU A 27 -22.10 -42.62 22.35
C LEU A 27 -21.28 -42.84 23.62
N ALA A 28 -20.30 -41.97 23.88
CA ALA A 28 -19.70 -41.83 25.20
C ALA A 28 -20.74 -41.18 26.13
N LYS A 29 -21.01 -41.82 27.27
CA LYS A 29 -22.01 -41.33 28.24
C LYS A 29 -21.47 -40.09 28.95
N LEU A 30 -22.19 -38.97 28.85
CA LEU A 30 -22.08 -37.87 29.81
C LEU A 30 -22.47 -38.38 31.20
N VAL A 31 -21.54 -38.26 32.16
CA VAL A 31 -21.83 -38.45 33.59
C VAL A 31 -22.06 -37.07 34.21
N PRO A 32 -23.19 -36.82 34.90
CA PRO A 32 -23.49 -35.51 35.44
C PRO A 32 -22.64 -35.20 36.68
N ILE A 33 -21.84 -34.13 36.63
CA ILE A 33 -21.17 -33.59 37.82
C ILE A 33 -22.20 -32.81 38.65
N LYS A 34 -22.27 -33.16 39.94
CA LYS A 34 -23.27 -32.63 40.89
C LYS A 34 -22.94 -31.19 41.31
N LYS A 35 -23.98 -30.37 41.49
CA LYS A 35 -23.92 -29.13 42.31
C LYS A 35 -23.89 -29.47 43.80
N ALA A 36 -23.00 -28.83 44.57
CA ALA A 36 -23.10 -28.50 46.01
C ALA A 36 -21.78 -27.85 46.48
N PRO A 37 -21.72 -27.15 47.62
CA PRO A 37 -22.65 -26.16 48.18
C PRO A 37 -21.90 -24.83 48.53
N PRO A 38 -22.58 -23.75 48.99
CA PRO A 38 -21.87 -22.54 49.46
C PRO A 38 -21.22 -22.77 50.83
N TYR A 39 -20.06 -22.15 51.09
CA TYR A 39 -19.38 -22.19 52.38
C TYR A 39 -19.25 -20.81 53.03
N THR A 40 -19.34 -20.78 54.36
CA THR A 40 -19.63 -19.59 55.17
C THR A 40 -18.49 -19.23 56.14
N GLY A 41 -18.00 -17.98 56.08
CA GLY A 41 -17.24 -17.33 57.16
C GLY A 41 -15.82 -17.87 57.45
N PRO A 42 -15.09 -17.29 58.43
CA PRO A 42 -15.51 -16.28 59.40
C PRO A 42 -14.82 -14.90 59.25
N THR A 43 -15.13 -13.99 60.18
CA THR A 43 -14.80 -12.55 60.18
C THR A 43 -13.61 -12.14 61.05
N ARG A 44 -12.99 -10.98 60.69
CA ARG A 44 -12.40 -9.93 61.57
C ARG A 44 -11.02 -10.21 62.23
N PRO A 45 -10.27 -9.19 62.74
CA PRO A 45 -10.40 -7.72 62.54
C PRO A 45 -9.09 -6.84 62.45
N LEU A 46 -9.28 -5.56 62.09
CA LEU A 46 -8.72 -4.32 62.71
C LEU A 46 -7.27 -3.78 62.49
N ILE A 47 -7.23 -2.44 62.28
CA ILE A 47 -6.28 -1.39 62.76
C ILE A 47 -5.29 -0.72 61.76
N ALA A 48 -5.63 0.54 61.42
CA ALA A 48 -4.82 1.77 61.27
C ALA A 48 -3.62 1.82 60.27
N SER A 49 -3.14 2.99 59.81
CA SER A 49 -3.42 4.39 60.19
C SER A 49 -3.30 5.38 59.01
N LEU A 50 -4.13 6.43 59.05
CA LEU A 50 -3.98 7.73 58.39
C LEU A 50 -2.70 8.48 58.89
N PRO A 51 -2.15 9.51 58.18
CA PRO A 51 -2.83 10.79 58.01
C PRO A 51 -2.73 11.46 56.64
N ALA A 52 -3.66 12.40 56.43
CA ALA A 52 -3.67 13.37 55.34
C ALA A 52 -3.45 14.79 55.88
N THR A 53 -2.95 15.68 55.04
CA THR A 53 -3.10 17.14 55.17
C THR A 53 -3.24 17.76 53.78
N ASN A 54 -4.41 18.36 53.51
CA ASN A 54 -4.63 19.79 53.18
C ASN A 54 -3.64 20.53 52.26
N ALA A 55 -4.03 21.54 51.46
CA ALA A 55 -5.34 22.02 50.97
C ALA A 55 -5.08 23.21 50.00
N GLY A 56 -6.08 23.60 49.18
CA GLY A 56 -6.07 24.83 48.36
C GLY A 56 -6.03 24.54 46.85
N ARG A 57 -7.14 24.63 46.09
CA ARG A 57 -7.96 25.79 45.67
C ARG A 57 -7.32 26.71 44.61
N CYS A 58 -7.89 26.58 43.41
CA CYS A 58 -8.31 27.66 42.48
C CYS A 58 -7.28 28.60 41.84
N ALA A 59 -7.29 28.64 40.49
CA ALA A 59 -7.70 29.80 39.66
C ALA A 59 -6.83 30.03 38.41
N SER A 60 -7.41 29.66 37.25
CA SER A 60 -7.45 30.40 35.98
C SER A 60 -6.56 31.64 35.73
N SER A 61 -5.82 31.61 34.62
CA SER A 61 -5.70 32.66 33.56
C SER A 61 -4.70 32.14 32.50
N GLU A 62 -5.05 31.98 31.22
CA GLU A 62 -5.14 33.02 30.18
C GLU A 62 -4.01 34.07 30.21
N VAL A 63 -3.21 34.15 29.13
CA VAL A 63 -3.09 35.36 28.30
C VAL A 63 -2.21 35.12 27.06
N ASN A 64 -2.56 35.85 26.00
CA ASN A 64 -1.95 35.89 24.68
C ASN A 64 -0.46 36.28 24.62
N MET A 65 0.26 35.59 23.73
CA MET A 65 0.92 36.16 22.55
C MET A 65 1.13 37.69 22.51
N GLN A 66 2.38 38.16 22.48
CA GLN A 66 2.74 39.39 21.77
C GLN A 66 4.16 39.37 21.17
N ARG A 67 4.38 40.24 20.18
CA ARG A 67 5.54 40.31 19.29
C ARG A 67 6.52 41.43 19.67
N GLN A 68 7.68 41.39 18.99
CA GLN A 68 8.50 42.52 18.52
C GLN A 68 9.62 43.10 19.42
N MET A 69 10.85 42.78 19.00
CA MET A 69 11.98 43.69 18.70
C MET A 69 12.10 45.03 19.47
N TRP A 70 13.31 45.32 20.01
CA TRP A 70 14.24 46.28 19.36
C TRP A 70 15.68 46.27 19.96
N ARG A 71 16.66 46.17 19.04
CA ARG A 71 17.98 46.86 18.95
C ARG A 71 18.98 47.01 20.12
N SER A 72 20.25 46.74 19.75
CA SER A 72 21.49 47.54 20.01
C SER A 72 22.08 47.55 21.43
N THR A 73 23.40 47.68 21.67
CA THR A 73 24.56 48.08 20.82
C THR A 73 25.90 47.65 21.43
N ALA A 74 26.97 47.47 20.62
CA ALA A 74 28.41 47.73 20.90
C ALA A 74 29.09 47.13 22.17
N ALA A 75 30.40 46.87 22.29
CA ALA A 75 31.62 46.78 21.46
C ALA A 75 32.64 45.93 22.29
N GLY A 76 33.81 45.45 21.84
CA GLY A 76 34.53 45.50 20.56
C GLY A 76 35.96 44.93 20.74
N THR A 77 36.69 44.74 19.61
CA THR A 77 38.18 44.66 19.46
C THR A 77 39.00 43.62 20.27
N GLY A 78 40.00 42.90 19.72
CA GLY A 78 40.59 42.86 18.36
C GLY A 78 41.42 41.56 18.16
N THR A 79 41.58 41.05 16.93
CA THR A 79 42.69 41.28 15.95
C THR A 79 43.91 40.35 16.05
N GLN A 80 44.02 39.39 15.12
CA GLN A 80 45.18 39.09 14.22
C GLN A 80 44.84 37.86 13.35
N THR A 81 44.43 38.01 12.08
CA THR A 81 45.26 38.06 10.85
C THR A 81 46.06 36.79 10.50
N ARG A 82 45.59 36.05 9.48
CA ARG A 82 46.45 35.45 8.43
C ARG A 82 45.68 35.27 7.13
N THR A 83 46.29 35.73 6.03
CA THR A 83 45.80 35.68 4.65
C THR A 83 46.46 34.54 3.88
N TRP A 84 45.79 33.98 2.87
CA TRP A 84 46.43 33.33 1.71
C TRP A 84 45.55 33.45 0.46
N THR A 85 46.20 33.57 -0.69
CA THR A 85 45.63 33.83 -2.02
C THR A 85 45.47 32.56 -2.85
N PRO A 86 44.58 32.54 -3.87
CA PRO A 86 44.54 31.49 -4.88
C PRO A 86 45.49 31.80 -6.06
N THR A 87 46.30 30.83 -6.47
CA THR A 87 47.19 30.95 -7.64
C THR A 87 46.82 29.92 -8.72
N SER A 88 46.89 30.34 -9.98
CA SER A 88 46.58 29.54 -11.16
C SER A 88 47.77 28.69 -11.63
N TYR A 89 47.50 27.62 -12.39
CA TYR A 89 48.46 27.05 -13.34
C TYR A 89 47.79 26.64 -14.66
N ARG A 90 48.53 26.73 -15.77
CA ARG A 90 47.98 26.70 -17.13
C ARG A 90 48.98 26.11 -18.13
N HIS A 91 48.60 25.07 -18.87
CA HIS A 91 49.20 24.57 -20.13
C HIS A 91 48.10 23.71 -20.80
N ARG A 92 47.58 23.89 -22.02
CA ARG A 92 47.94 24.56 -23.29
C ARG A 92 48.89 23.78 -24.22
N TYR A 93 48.29 23.03 -25.17
CA TYR A 93 48.48 23.01 -26.66
C TYR A 93 47.87 21.72 -27.27
N ARG A 94 47.49 21.57 -28.56
CA ARG A 94 47.41 22.46 -29.76
C ARG A 94 46.17 22.10 -30.64
N HIS A 95 46.00 22.79 -31.77
CA HIS A 95 44.91 22.70 -32.76
C HIS A 95 45.07 21.65 -33.90
N ARG A 96 43.93 21.22 -34.48
CA ARG A 96 43.45 21.48 -35.88
C ARG A 96 41.92 21.18 -35.89
N GLN A 97 40.96 22.05 -36.23
CA GLN A 97 40.72 22.97 -37.36
C GLN A 97 40.22 22.29 -38.66
N THR A 98 38.90 22.40 -38.92
CA THR A 98 38.27 22.63 -40.25
C THR A 98 36.90 23.30 -40.05
N GLN A 99 36.56 24.28 -40.89
CA GLN A 99 35.28 25.01 -40.89
C GLN A 99 34.52 24.78 -42.21
N THR A 100 33.19 24.70 -42.15
CA THR A 100 32.21 25.20 -43.16
C THR A 100 30.84 25.19 -42.49
N SER A 101 30.25 26.33 -42.12
CA SER A 101 29.44 27.21 -42.99
C SER A 101 28.08 26.63 -43.39
N CYS A 102 27.00 26.99 -42.68
CA CYS A 102 25.94 27.85 -43.26
C CYS A 102 25.03 28.44 -42.17
N LEU A 103 24.64 29.71 -42.34
CA LEU A 103 23.77 30.46 -41.43
C LEU A 103 22.73 31.21 -42.26
N LYS A 104 21.42 31.00 -41.99
CA LYS A 104 20.28 31.91 -42.29
C LYS A 104 18.93 31.21 -42.03
N LEU A 105 18.21 31.64 -40.98
CA LEU A 105 16.83 32.16 -41.08
C LEU A 105 16.31 32.60 -39.70
N LYS A 106 16.31 33.92 -39.44
CA LYS A 106 15.36 34.65 -38.54
C LYS A 106 15.79 36.12 -38.49
N LEU A 107 15.07 36.99 -39.22
CA LEU A 107 14.83 38.43 -38.98
C LEU A 107 14.35 39.11 -40.26
N LYS A 108 13.05 39.45 -40.32
CA LYS A 108 12.51 40.49 -41.21
C LYS A 108 11.23 41.06 -40.58
N LEU A 109 11.41 42.08 -39.75
CA LEU A 109 10.32 42.86 -39.14
C LEU A 109 10.87 44.21 -38.69
N LYS A 110 10.74 45.24 -39.55
CA LYS A 110 10.53 46.66 -39.19
C LYS A 110 10.47 47.58 -40.43
N SER A 111 9.85 48.74 -40.19
CA SER A 111 9.71 49.97 -41.00
C SER A 111 8.97 49.90 -42.33
N ASN A 112 7.79 50.53 -42.34
CA ASN A 112 7.54 51.71 -43.17
C ASN A 112 6.67 52.70 -42.38
N LEU A 113 7.19 53.90 -42.16
CA LEU A 113 6.52 55.05 -41.56
C LEU A 113 6.98 56.30 -42.34
N VAL A 114 6.16 57.36 -42.37
CA VAL A 114 6.38 58.67 -43.03
C VAL A 114 5.95 58.76 -44.51
N LYS A 115 4.72 59.29 -44.70
CA LYS A 115 4.13 60.06 -45.81
C LYS A 115 2.59 60.04 -45.59
N MET A 116 1.80 61.11 -45.53
CA MET A 116 2.02 62.57 -45.64
C MET A 116 1.13 63.31 -44.61
N LEU A 117 1.37 64.63 -44.42
CA LEU A 117 0.47 65.50 -43.64
C LEU A 117 -0.83 65.85 -44.41
N GLY A 118 -1.89 66.13 -43.66
CA GLY A 118 -3.10 66.84 -44.12
C GLY A 118 -3.96 67.26 -42.93
N ALA A 119 -4.06 68.57 -42.65
CA ALA A 119 -4.98 69.14 -41.65
C ALA A 119 -6.41 69.27 -42.25
N SER A 120 -7.51 69.58 -41.56
CA SER A 120 -7.74 70.39 -40.35
C SER A 120 -9.14 70.12 -39.74
N ILE A 121 -9.28 70.37 -38.44
CA ILE A 121 -10.42 71.05 -37.76
C ILE A 121 -11.88 70.68 -38.16
N LEU A 122 -12.64 70.10 -37.21
CA LEU A 122 -13.93 70.66 -36.75
C LEU A 122 -14.38 70.05 -35.41
N LEU A 123 -15.29 70.74 -34.71
CA LEU A 123 -15.44 70.67 -33.24
C LEU A 123 -16.90 70.31 -32.82
N THR A 124 -17.03 69.42 -31.82
CA THR A 124 -18.09 69.35 -30.78
C THR A 124 -19.60 69.15 -31.09
N VAL A 125 -20.14 68.10 -30.44
CA VAL A 125 -21.41 68.04 -29.64
C VAL A 125 -22.80 67.93 -30.33
N ALA A 126 -23.42 66.75 -30.16
CA ALA A 126 -24.84 66.54 -29.80
C ALA A 126 -25.02 65.09 -29.28
N ILE A 127 -25.21 64.87 -27.96
CA ILE A 127 -26.49 64.56 -27.29
C ILE A 127 -27.11 63.19 -27.62
N ALA A 128 -26.86 62.26 -26.70
CA ALA A 128 -27.76 61.28 -26.05
C ALA A 128 -29.01 60.65 -26.73
N VAL A 129 -29.23 59.38 -26.33
CA VAL A 129 -30.46 58.56 -26.44
C VAL A 129 -30.82 58.02 -27.83
N GLN A 130 -30.35 56.80 -28.11
CA GLN A 130 -31.26 55.74 -28.55
C GLN A 130 -30.80 54.38 -27.99
N PHE A 131 -31.64 53.82 -27.11
CA PHE A 131 -31.54 52.43 -26.62
C PHE A 131 -32.21 51.48 -27.63
N GLN A 132 -31.95 50.18 -27.48
CA GLN A 132 -32.58 49.05 -28.18
C GLN A 132 -32.23 48.83 -29.66
N SER A 133 -31.26 47.92 -29.90
CA SER A 133 -31.47 46.67 -30.67
C SER A 133 -30.14 45.96 -31.01
N ILE A 134 -29.33 45.63 -29.99
CA ILE A 134 -28.33 44.58 -30.20
C ILE A 134 -29.10 43.28 -30.36
N TRP A 135 -29.10 42.75 -31.58
CA TRP A 135 -29.62 41.42 -31.85
C TRP A 135 -28.94 40.43 -30.91
N ALA A 136 -29.74 39.72 -30.12
CA ALA A 136 -29.27 38.53 -29.43
C ALA A 136 -28.92 37.49 -30.50
N SER A 137 -27.65 37.49 -30.93
CA SER A 137 -27.05 36.30 -31.51
C SER A 137 -27.30 35.19 -30.50
N PRO A 138 -28.04 34.12 -30.85
CA PRO A 138 -28.20 33.01 -29.93
C PRO A 138 -26.79 32.51 -29.65
N VAL A 139 -26.37 32.59 -28.39
CA VAL A 139 -25.29 31.74 -27.89
C VAL A 139 -25.73 30.35 -28.26
N LYS A 140 -25.06 29.73 -29.23
CA LYS A 140 -25.28 28.32 -29.53
C LYS A 140 -24.91 27.58 -28.27
N THR A 141 -25.90 27.24 -27.47
CA THR A 141 -25.78 26.32 -26.37
C THR A 141 -25.25 25.03 -26.99
N ILE A 142 -23.98 24.72 -26.76
CA ILE A 142 -23.42 23.39 -27.01
C ILE A 142 -23.98 22.52 -25.88
N ALA A 143 -25.29 22.27 -25.97
CA ALA A 143 -26.07 21.61 -24.97
C ALA A 143 -26.07 20.11 -25.28
N VAL A 144 -25.27 19.38 -24.50
CA VAL A 144 -25.55 17.99 -24.12
C VAL A 144 -25.59 17.02 -25.31
N ARG A 145 -24.43 16.49 -25.72
CA ARG A 145 -24.33 15.44 -26.77
C ARG A 145 -25.10 14.15 -26.39
N THR A 146 -25.24 13.84 -25.10
CA THR A 146 -26.13 12.79 -24.54
C THR A 146 -26.54 13.18 -23.11
N ALA A 147 -27.66 12.65 -22.62
CA ALA A 147 -28.10 12.83 -21.24
C ALA A 147 -27.02 12.40 -20.22
N TYR A 148 -27.08 12.96 -19.01
CA TYR A 148 -26.30 12.47 -17.88
C TYR A 148 -26.83 11.11 -17.42
N ALA A 149 -25.92 10.18 -17.15
CA ALA A 149 -26.23 8.87 -16.58
C ALA A 149 -25.23 8.54 -15.46
N VAL A 150 -25.70 7.84 -14.43
CA VAL A 150 -24.87 7.41 -13.30
C VAL A 150 -23.72 6.54 -13.81
N LYS A 151 -22.48 6.99 -13.59
CA LYS A 151 -21.26 6.28 -13.99
C LYS A 151 -20.84 5.28 -12.92
N GLU A 152 -20.86 5.72 -11.67
CA GLU A 152 -20.44 4.91 -10.54
C GLU A 152 -21.27 5.28 -9.30
N LYS A 153 -21.59 4.25 -8.52
CA LYS A 153 -22.19 4.36 -7.20
C LYS A 153 -21.37 3.50 -6.25
N HIS A 154 -20.88 4.10 -5.17
CA HIS A 154 -20.22 3.37 -4.09
C HIS A 154 -21.08 3.44 -2.84
N ARG A 155 -21.20 2.34 -2.11
CA ARG A 155 -21.92 2.35 -0.84
C ARG A 155 -21.04 3.06 0.19
N VAL A 156 -21.64 3.99 0.92
CA VAL A 156 -21.02 4.58 2.11
C VAL A 156 -20.70 3.45 3.10
N PRO A 157 -19.45 3.22 3.51
CA PRO A 157 -19.12 2.16 4.46
C PRO A 157 -19.81 2.42 5.81
N THR A 158 -20.12 1.36 6.55
CA THR A 158 -21.07 1.40 7.68
C THR A 158 -20.71 2.37 8.81
N ARG A 159 -19.43 2.67 8.99
CA ARG A 159 -18.90 3.57 10.04
C ARG A 159 -18.81 5.05 9.62
N TRP A 160 -19.26 5.37 8.41
CA TRP A 160 -19.35 6.75 7.93
C TRP A 160 -20.76 7.30 8.12
N THR A 161 -20.90 8.22 9.07
CA THR A 161 -22.14 8.97 9.27
C THR A 161 -22.19 10.15 8.30
N LYS A 162 -23.26 10.21 7.49
CA LYS A 162 -23.56 11.38 6.66
C LYS A 162 -23.94 12.56 7.55
N LEU A 163 -23.18 13.66 7.48
CA LEU A 163 -23.50 14.91 8.16
C LEU A 163 -24.25 15.86 7.21
N ALA A 164 -23.86 17.14 7.18
CA ALA A 164 -24.44 18.17 6.34
C ALA A 164 -23.95 18.12 4.89
N ARG A 165 -24.63 18.87 4.02
CA ARG A 165 -24.15 19.13 2.65
C ARG A 165 -22.83 19.91 2.72
N ALA A 166 -21.88 19.58 1.84
CA ALA A 166 -20.56 20.19 1.86
C ALA A 166 -20.63 21.69 1.50
N PRO A 167 -19.75 22.55 2.06
CA PRO A 167 -19.74 23.97 1.73
C PRO A 167 -19.53 24.18 0.22
N ALA A 168 -20.41 24.95 -0.41
CA ALA A 168 -20.47 25.10 -1.87
C ALA A 168 -19.20 25.73 -2.49
N ASP A 169 -18.43 26.43 -1.67
CA ASP A 169 -17.16 27.11 -1.95
C ASP A 169 -15.92 26.27 -1.56
N ALA A 170 -16.07 25.17 -0.81
CA ALA A 170 -14.98 24.26 -0.48
C ALA A 170 -14.33 23.72 -1.76
N VAL A 171 -13.00 23.69 -1.79
CA VAL A 171 -12.22 23.38 -2.98
C VAL A 171 -11.85 21.91 -3.03
N LEU A 172 -12.15 21.25 -4.15
CA LEU A 172 -11.80 19.89 -4.47
C LEU A 172 -10.66 19.87 -5.50
N LYS A 173 -9.59 19.13 -5.22
CA LYS A 173 -8.57 18.71 -6.19
C LYS A 173 -9.08 17.43 -6.86
N LEU A 174 -9.72 17.50 -8.03
CA LEU A 174 -10.23 16.32 -8.74
C LEU A 174 -9.23 15.82 -9.79
N GLN A 175 -9.11 14.50 -9.90
CA GLN A 175 -8.33 13.77 -10.90
C GLN A 175 -9.29 12.93 -11.74
N ILE A 176 -9.30 13.17 -13.04
CA ILE A 176 -10.15 12.50 -14.03
C ILE A 176 -9.27 11.49 -14.77
N GLY A 177 -9.48 10.21 -14.52
CA GLY A 177 -8.79 9.11 -15.20
C GLY A 177 -9.40 8.92 -16.57
N VAL A 178 -8.69 9.37 -17.60
CA VAL A 178 -9.06 9.17 -19.00
C VAL A 178 -8.76 7.73 -19.39
N LYS A 179 -9.57 7.16 -20.29
CA LYS A 179 -9.43 5.76 -20.72
C LYS A 179 -8.04 5.49 -21.32
N GLN A 180 -7.31 4.55 -20.73
CA GLN A 180 -6.03 4.08 -21.27
C GLN A 180 -6.26 3.26 -22.54
N SER A 181 -5.63 3.61 -23.66
CA SER A 181 -5.99 3.05 -24.99
C SER A 181 -5.65 1.57 -25.12
N ASN A 182 -4.39 1.18 -24.87
CA ASN A 182 -3.90 -0.17 -25.19
C ASN A 182 -3.47 -0.94 -23.93
N PHE A 183 -4.24 -0.86 -22.84
CA PHE A 183 -3.89 -1.56 -21.59
C PHE A 183 -3.72 -3.08 -21.77
N GLY A 184 -4.51 -3.72 -22.64
CA GLY A 184 -4.34 -5.15 -22.95
C GLY A 184 -3.00 -5.49 -23.62
N GLU A 185 -2.43 -4.58 -24.42
CA GLU A 185 -1.08 -4.74 -24.96
C GLU A 185 -0.01 -4.51 -23.90
N LEU A 186 -0.23 -3.59 -22.95
CA LEU A 186 0.65 -3.45 -21.78
C LEU A 186 0.62 -4.72 -20.91
N GLU A 187 -0.54 -5.31 -20.67
CA GLU A 187 -0.68 -6.59 -19.96
C GLU A 187 0.02 -7.73 -20.71
N ARG A 188 -0.13 -7.82 -22.04
CA ARG A 188 0.62 -8.76 -22.88
C ARG A 188 2.12 -8.58 -22.73
N HIS A 189 2.61 -7.33 -22.82
CA HIS A 189 4.02 -7.00 -22.64
C HIS A 189 4.53 -7.37 -21.24
N LEU A 190 3.77 -7.05 -20.18
CA LEU A 190 4.07 -7.39 -18.80
C LEU A 190 4.27 -8.91 -18.64
N ASN A 191 3.31 -9.70 -19.12
CA ASN A 191 3.39 -11.16 -19.06
C ASN A 191 4.61 -11.69 -19.84
N GLU A 192 4.90 -11.15 -21.02
CA GLU A 192 6.04 -11.55 -21.85
C GLU A 192 7.42 -11.20 -21.26
N VAL A 193 7.52 -10.14 -20.45
CA VAL A 193 8.80 -9.75 -19.79
C VAL A 193 8.97 -10.40 -18.41
N SER A 194 7.89 -10.89 -17.81
CA SER A 194 7.91 -11.62 -16.53
C SER A 194 7.90 -13.15 -16.65
N ASP A 195 7.44 -13.73 -17.77
CA ASP A 195 7.52 -15.19 -17.98
C ASP A 195 8.99 -15.64 -18.16
N PRO A 196 9.53 -16.50 -17.27
CA PRO A 196 10.93 -16.91 -17.28
C PRO A 196 11.37 -17.78 -18.47
N ASP A 197 10.44 -18.34 -19.23
CA ASP A 197 10.72 -19.17 -20.41
C ASP A 197 10.49 -18.38 -21.71
N HIS A 198 9.92 -17.17 -21.62
CA HIS A 198 9.71 -16.33 -22.79
C HIS A 198 10.99 -15.61 -23.20
N HIS A 199 11.22 -15.49 -24.51
CA HIS A 199 12.43 -14.88 -25.08
C HIS A 199 12.58 -13.37 -24.78
N ARG A 200 11.55 -12.73 -24.20
CA ARG A 200 11.59 -11.36 -23.68
C ARG A 200 11.74 -11.26 -22.16
N TYR A 201 11.97 -12.37 -21.44
CA TYR A 201 12.16 -12.34 -19.98
C TYR A 201 13.22 -11.31 -19.57
N GLY A 202 12.84 -10.39 -18.68
CA GLY A 202 13.69 -9.30 -18.22
C GLY A 202 13.96 -8.18 -19.23
N LYS A 203 13.39 -8.21 -20.45
CA LYS A 203 13.44 -7.10 -21.43
C LYS A 203 12.33 -6.10 -21.17
N HIS A 204 12.34 -5.58 -19.94
CA HIS A 204 11.39 -4.62 -19.40
C HIS A 204 11.26 -3.37 -20.28
N LEU A 205 10.09 -2.76 -20.28
CA LEU A 205 9.80 -1.54 -21.03
C LEU A 205 10.46 -0.32 -20.39
N THR A 206 10.81 0.64 -21.24
CA THR A 206 11.17 1.99 -20.83
C THR A 206 9.96 2.77 -20.32
N HIS A 207 10.21 3.94 -19.73
CA HIS A 207 9.15 4.86 -19.30
C HIS A 207 8.29 5.32 -20.48
N ASP A 208 8.92 5.74 -21.58
CA ASP A 208 8.25 6.22 -22.79
C ASP A 208 7.42 5.12 -23.48
N GLU A 209 7.95 3.89 -23.60
CA GLU A 209 7.19 2.76 -24.17
C GLU A 209 5.91 2.45 -23.38
N VAL A 210 5.94 2.61 -22.04
CA VAL A 210 4.74 2.47 -21.22
C VAL A 210 3.78 3.65 -21.41
N ASN A 211 4.30 4.88 -21.43
CA ASN A 211 3.48 6.08 -21.64
C ASN A 211 2.73 6.02 -22.99
N GLU A 212 3.40 5.63 -24.08
CA GLU A 212 2.78 5.50 -25.41
C GLU A 212 1.72 4.39 -25.48
N LEU A 213 1.89 3.28 -24.73
CA LEU A 213 0.88 2.21 -24.67
C LEU A 213 -0.39 2.65 -23.92
N ILE A 214 -0.25 3.42 -22.83
CA ILE A 214 -1.39 3.82 -22.00
C ILE A 214 -2.00 5.19 -22.35
N LYS A 215 -1.34 5.97 -23.19
CA LYS A 215 -1.82 7.28 -23.66
C LYS A 215 -3.27 7.20 -24.18
N PRO A 216 -4.20 8.06 -23.74
CA PRO A 216 -5.58 8.08 -24.26
C PRO A 216 -5.65 8.44 -25.74
N SER A 217 -6.75 8.06 -26.39
CA SER A 217 -7.00 8.48 -27.78
C SER A 217 -7.24 9.99 -27.87
N ASP A 218 -6.82 10.59 -28.99
CA ASP A 218 -7.07 12.01 -29.29
C ASP A 218 -8.57 12.35 -29.23
N GLU A 219 -9.44 11.41 -29.62
CA GLU A 219 -10.90 11.50 -29.47
C GLU A 219 -11.33 11.61 -28.00
N SER A 220 -10.79 10.75 -27.11
CA SER A 220 -11.11 10.79 -25.68
C SER A 220 -10.71 12.13 -25.07
N LEU A 221 -9.50 12.61 -25.37
CA LEU A 221 -9.01 13.91 -24.90
C LEU A 221 -9.86 15.06 -25.46
N HIS A 222 -10.19 15.04 -26.75
CA HIS A 222 -11.03 16.05 -27.38
C HIS A 222 -12.42 16.16 -26.73
N LEU A 223 -13.09 15.02 -26.53
CA LEU A 223 -14.43 14.96 -25.91
C LEU A 223 -14.40 15.44 -24.45
N LEU A 224 -13.38 15.07 -23.68
CA LEU A 224 -13.21 15.55 -22.31
C LEU A 224 -12.92 17.06 -22.27
N HIS A 225 -12.11 17.60 -23.18
CA HIS A 225 -11.84 19.03 -23.26
C HIS A 225 -13.09 19.84 -23.63
N GLU A 226 -13.91 19.36 -24.56
CA GLU A 226 -15.19 19.99 -24.92
C GLU A 226 -16.15 20.01 -23.72
N TRP A 227 -16.27 18.90 -22.99
CA TRP A 227 -17.13 18.79 -21.80
C TRP A 227 -16.67 19.67 -20.62
N LEU A 228 -15.36 19.72 -20.37
CA LEU A 228 -14.76 20.57 -19.34
C LEU A 228 -14.92 22.06 -19.71
N ALA A 229 -14.63 22.43 -20.96
CA ALA A 229 -14.79 23.81 -21.43
C ALA A 229 -16.26 24.27 -21.40
N ALA A 230 -17.22 23.39 -21.77
CA ALA A 230 -18.65 23.66 -21.64
C ALA A 230 -19.10 23.89 -20.19
N ASN A 231 -18.36 23.34 -19.21
CA ASN A 231 -18.54 23.57 -17.78
C ASN A 231 -17.71 24.73 -17.22
N GLY A 232 -17.02 25.51 -18.07
CA GLY A 232 -16.19 26.65 -17.67
C GLY A 232 -14.79 26.28 -17.15
N ILE A 233 -14.36 25.03 -17.34
CA ILE A 233 -13.07 24.51 -16.87
C ILE A 233 -12.10 24.48 -18.05
N VAL A 234 -11.25 25.50 -18.15
CA VAL A 234 -10.30 25.69 -19.27
C VAL A 234 -8.83 25.50 -18.88
N TYR A 235 -8.51 25.54 -17.58
CA TYR A 235 -7.17 25.31 -17.06
C TYR A 235 -7.11 23.95 -16.37
N VAL A 236 -6.31 23.05 -16.93
CA VAL A 236 -6.12 21.68 -16.46
C VAL A 236 -4.64 21.29 -16.57
N SER A 237 -4.19 20.33 -15.77
CA SER A 237 -2.86 19.72 -15.90
C SER A 237 -2.94 18.21 -16.08
N TYR A 238 -1.85 17.56 -16.51
CA TYR A 238 -1.87 16.17 -16.94
C TYR A 238 -0.81 15.32 -16.22
N SER A 239 -1.04 14.00 -16.15
CA SER A 239 0.06 13.02 -16.04
C SER A 239 0.92 13.02 -17.31
N PRO A 240 2.16 12.50 -17.29
CA PRO A 240 3.02 12.45 -18.48
C PRO A 240 2.41 11.68 -19.66
N ALA A 241 1.70 10.58 -19.40
CA ALA A 241 0.96 9.84 -20.43
C ALA A 241 -0.39 10.48 -20.81
N GLN A 242 -0.75 11.62 -20.22
CA GLN A 242 -2.04 12.32 -20.39
C GLN A 242 -3.28 11.49 -19.99
N ASP A 243 -3.08 10.35 -19.34
CA ASP A 243 -4.12 9.45 -18.87
C ASP A 243 -4.86 9.94 -17.61
N TRP A 244 -4.36 11.02 -16.98
CA TRP A 244 -5.04 11.77 -15.93
C TRP A 244 -5.14 13.24 -16.30
N ILE A 245 -6.32 13.82 -16.07
CA ILE A 245 -6.55 15.27 -16.10
C ILE A 245 -6.82 15.74 -14.67
N ASN A 246 -5.98 16.63 -14.14
CA ASN A 246 -6.12 17.20 -12.80
C ASN A 246 -6.76 18.59 -12.91
N ILE A 247 -7.79 18.84 -12.08
CA ILE A 247 -8.53 20.09 -12.01
C ILE A 247 -8.74 20.51 -10.55
N GLN A 248 -8.86 21.81 -10.30
CA GLN A 248 -9.18 22.35 -8.99
C GLN A 248 -10.45 23.20 -9.10
N ILE A 249 -11.54 22.74 -8.49
CA ILE A 249 -12.87 23.36 -8.59
C ILE A 249 -13.57 23.35 -7.23
N ASN A 250 -14.54 24.24 -7.03
CA ASN A 250 -15.35 24.21 -5.80
C ASN A 250 -16.46 23.15 -5.88
N VAL A 251 -16.99 22.73 -4.72
CA VAL A 251 -18.10 21.78 -4.59
C VAL A 251 -19.26 22.13 -5.52
N ARG A 252 -19.70 23.39 -5.58
CA ARG A 252 -20.80 23.82 -6.48
C ARG A 252 -20.54 23.49 -7.95
N THR A 253 -19.30 23.66 -8.40
CA THR A 253 -18.90 23.36 -9.79
C THR A 253 -18.79 21.85 -9.98
N ALA A 254 -18.32 21.10 -8.98
CA ALA A 254 -18.26 19.64 -9.03
C ALA A 254 -19.66 18.98 -9.06
N GLU A 255 -20.60 19.46 -8.23
CA GLU A 255 -22.01 19.02 -8.23
C GLU A 255 -22.66 19.24 -9.61
N ARG A 256 -22.40 20.38 -10.28
CA ARG A 256 -22.86 20.63 -11.65
C ARG A 256 -22.15 19.76 -12.69
N LEU A 257 -20.83 19.65 -12.60
CA LEU A 257 -20.00 18.92 -13.57
C LEU A 257 -20.39 17.43 -13.62
N LEU A 258 -20.65 16.85 -12.44
CA LEU A 258 -20.82 15.42 -12.22
C LEU A 258 -22.27 15.00 -11.88
N ASP A 259 -23.24 15.92 -11.90
CA ASP A 259 -24.63 15.70 -11.47
C ASP A 259 -24.70 14.83 -10.20
N ALA A 260 -24.08 15.36 -9.15
CA ALA A 260 -23.76 14.67 -7.89
C ALA A 260 -24.07 15.56 -6.68
N GLU A 261 -24.21 14.98 -5.49
CA GLU A 261 -24.47 15.73 -4.25
C GLU A 261 -23.39 15.46 -3.19
N TYR A 262 -22.53 16.44 -2.95
CA TYR A 262 -21.40 16.31 -2.04
C TYR A 262 -21.80 16.64 -0.60
N HIS A 263 -21.41 15.78 0.32
CA HIS A 263 -21.66 15.94 1.75
C HIS A 263 -20.38 15.81 2.56
N THR A 264 -20.36 16.45 3.72
CA THR A 264 -19.42 16.08 4.77
C THR A 264 -19.89 14.76 5.38
N PHE A 265 -19.00 13.78 5.44
CA PHE A 265 -19.18 12.54 6.16
C PHE A 265 -18.19 12.50 7.31
N LYS A 266 -18.63 12.00 8.46
CA LYS A 266 -17.82 11.84 9.66
C LYS A 266 -17.67 10.36 9.99
N HIS A 267 -16.44 9.93 10.18
CA HIS A 267 -16.15 8.58 10.69
C HIS A 267 -16.39 8.52 12.20
N GLU A 268 -16.50 7.31 12.76
CA GLU A 268 -16.68 7.10 14.20
C GLU A 268 -15.56 7.72 15.05
N ASP A 269 -14.30 7.67 14.58
CA ASP A 269 -13.13 8.34 15.18
C ASP A 269 -13.12 9.87 15.05
N GLY A 270 -14.16 10.44 14.45
CA GLY A 270 -14.35 11.87 14.35
C GLY A 270 -13.82 12.55 13.09
N THR A 271 -13.05 11.86 12.24
CA THR A 271 -12.49 12.46 11.01
C THR A 271 -13.58 12.81 9.99
N GLU A 272 -13.47 13.97 9.34
CA GLU A 272 -14.46 14.45 8.37
C GLU A 272 -13.91 14.54 6.93
N ILE A 273 -14.66 14.02 5.95
CA ILE A 273 -14.33 14.11 4.50
C ILE A 273 -15.50 14.62 3.67
N VAL A 274 -15.21 15.29 2.56
CA VAL A 274 -16.21 15.72 1.57
C VAL A 274 -16.29 14.71 0.42
N ARG A 275 -17.42 14.02 0.24
CA ARG A 275 -17.62 12.95 -0.77
C ARG A 275 -19.03 12.96 -1.36
N ALA A 276 -19.20 12.28 -2.49
CA ALA A 276 -20.49 12.01 -3.13
C ALA A 276 -20.61 10.49 -3.40
N PRO A 277 -21.55 9.75 -2.77
CA PRO A 277 -21.70 8.30 -2.95
C PRO A 277 -22.14 7.86 -4.35
N THR A 278 -22.56 8.79 -5.20
CA THR A 278 -23.02 8.55 -6.56
C THR A 278 -22.71 9.77 -7.40
N TRP A 279 -22.27 9.53 -8.63
CA TRP A 279 -22.01 10.59 -9.60
C TRP A 279 -22.27 10.10 -11.02
N SER A 280 -22.51 11.07 -11.88
CA SER A 280 -22.96 10.90 -13.26
C SER A 280 -22.07 11.67 -14.20
N LEU A 281 -22.13 11.33 -15.48
CA LEU A 281 -21.52 12.09 -16.56
C LEU A 281 -22.32 11.85 -17.86
N PRO A 282 -22.19 12.71 -18.89
CA PRO A 282 -22.88 12.53 -20.17
C PRO A 282 -22.61 11.14 -20.75
N GLU A 283 -23.64 10.35 -21.05
CA GLU A 283 -23.54 8.94 -21.47
C GLU A 283 -22.42 8.62 -22.49
N HIS A 284 -22.22 9.45 -23.53
CA HIS A 284 -21.14 9.29 -24.51
C HIS A 284 -19.73 9.26 -23.90
N LEU A 285 -19.49 9.95 -22.78
CA LEU A 285 -18.20 9.98 -22.08
C LEU A 285 -17.94 8.74 -21.22
N HIS A 286 -18.93 7.84 -21.02
CA HIS A 286 -18.77 6.65 -20.17
C HIS A 286 -17.69 5.70 -20.65
N GLY A 287 -17.44 5.64 -21.97
CA GLY A 287 -16.34 4.89 -22.58
C GLY A 287 -14.96 5.55 -22.47
N HIS A 288 -14.92 6.86 -22.16
CA HIS A 288 -13.70 7.68 -22.16
C HIS A 288 -13.18 8.04 -20.77
N VAL A 289 -13.96 7.79 -19.70
CA VAL A 289 -13.59 8.02 -18.30
C VAL A 289 -13.56 6.69 -17.55
N ASP A 290 -12.43 6.36 -16.94
CA ASP A 290 -12.29 5.22 -16.03
C ASP A 290 -12.74 5.58 -14.61
N ALA A 291 -12.31 6.71 -14.06
CA ALA A 291 -12.61 7.14 -12.68
C ALA A 291 -12.53 8.67 -12.52
N ILE A 292 -13.23 9.24 -11.51
CA ILE A 292 -13.01 10.62 -11.05
C ILE A 292 -12.86 10.62 -9.53
N GLN A 293 -11.77 11.19 -9.02
CA GLN A 293 -11.42 11.12 -7.59
C GLN A 293 -10.83 12.42 -7.03
N PRO A 294 -11.02 12.73 -5.72
CA PRO A 294 -11.87 12.03 -4.78
C PRO A 294 -13.35 12.37 -4.96
N THR A 295 -14.18 11.36 -5.25
CA THR A 295 -15.64 11.53 -5.40
C THR A 295 -16.38 10.52 -4.53
N THR A 296 -16.35 9.25 -4.93
CA THR A 296 -16.99 8.09 -4.29
C THR A 296 -16.16 7.44 -3.19
N SER A 297 -14.86 7.74 -3.15
CA SER A 297 -13.92 6.93 -2.38
C SER A 297 -13.80 7.42 -0.93
N PHE A 298 -14.34 6.66 0.02
CA PHE A 298 -14.36 6.95 1.46
C PHE A 298 -12.99 6.65 2.12
N MET A 299 -11.94 7.23 1.54
CA MET A 299 -10.54 6.92 1.82
C MET A 299 -10.01 7.64 3.06
N ARG A 300 -9.35 6.89 3.93
CA ARG A 300 -8.69 7.28 5.18
C ARG A 300 -7.82 6.11 5.66
N ALA A 301 -6.50 6.20 5.52
CA ALA A 301 -5.62 5.10 5.91
C ALA A 301 -5.68 4.83 7.44
N MET A 302 -5.17 3.68 7.87
CA MET A 302 -4.94 3.38 9.30
C MET A 302 -3.63 2.60 9.50
N LYS A 303 -3.05 2.72 10.71
CA LYS A 303 -1.96 1.85 11.15
C LYS A 303 -2.56 0.51 11.54
N ARG A 304 -1.85 -0.60 11.28
CA ARG A 304 -2.29 -1.91 11.75
C ARG A 304 -1.81 -2.11 13.18
N GLU A 305 -2.70 -1.88 14.15
CA GLU A 305 -2.41 -2.06 15.57
C GLU A 305 -3.20 -3.21 16.19
N GLU A 306 -2.63 -3.79 17.25
CA GLU A 306 -3.08 -5.02 17.87
C GLU A 306 -4.19 -4.74 18.91
N VAL A 307 -5.46 -4.98 18.58
CA VAL A 307 -6.56 -4.80 19.55
C VAL A 307 -6.49 -5.85 20.67
N ALA A 308 -6.12 -5.42 21.87
CA ALA A 308 -6.19 -6.22 23.10
C ALA A 308 -7.63 -6.21 23.67
N VAL A 309 -8.12 -7.35 24.15
CA VAL A 309 -9.51 -7.49 24.63
C VAL A 309 -9.52 -8.14 26.00
N ALA A 310 -9.88 -7.42 27.06
CA ALA A 310 -9.76 -7.85 28.45
C ALA A 310 -10.32 -9.27 28.73
N ALA A 311 -9.44 -10.25 28.84
CA ALA A 311 -9.70 -11.61 29.31
C ALA A 311 -8.44 -12.20 29.98
N GLU A 312 -8.50 -13.46 30.42
CA GLU A 312 -7.35 -14.17 31.00
C GLU A 312 -6.17 -14.22 30.02
N THR A 313 -4.94 -14.00 30.53
CA THR A 313 -3.73 -13.93 29.71
C THR A 313 -3.21 -15.32 29.35
N ILE A 314 -2.84 -15.50 28.08
CA ILE A 314 -2.24 -16.74 27.59
C ILE A 314 -0.72 -16.64 27.82
N PRO A 315 -0.09 -17.56 28.59
CA PRO A 315 1.34 -17.46 28.93
C PRO A 315 2.28 -17.51 27.73
N TRP A 316 3.46 -16.90 27.91
CA TRP A 316 4.57 -16.98 26.95
C TRP A 316 5.43 -18.25 27.18
N PRO A 317 5.84 -18.99 26.14
CA PRO A 317 5.37 -18.91 24.76
C PRO A 317 4.00 -19.58 24.59
N TYR A 318 3.15 -18.97 23.75
CA TYR A 318 1.87 -19.59 23.39
C TYR A 318 2.11 -20.78 22.43
N PRO A 319 1.18 -21.77 22.37
CA PRO A 319 1.37 -22.97 21.56
C PRO A 319 1.58 -22.68 20.07
N GLY A 320 2.50 -23.41 19.43
CA GLY A 320 2.74 -23.34 17.98
C GLY A 320 3.96 -22.53 17.53
N ILE A 321 4.69 -21.89 18.46
CA ILE A 321 5.99 -21.27 18.18
C ILE A 321 7.11 -22.30 18.39
N ASN A 322 7.93 -22.53 17.36
CA ASN A 322 9.10 -23.41 17.44
C ASN A 322 10.40 -22.62 17.69
N GLU A 323 11.19 -23.05 18.68
CA GLU A 323 12.56 -22.55 18.85
C GLU A 323 13.51 -22.96 17.71
N ALA A 324 14.61 -22.22 17.56
CA ALA A 324 15.75 -22.65 16.78
C ALA A 324 16.42 -23.88 17.40
N ARG A 325 16.91 -24.79 16.55
CA ARG A 325 17.53 -26.08 16.90
C ARG A 325 18.97 -26.17 16.40
N SER A 326 19.27 -25.68 15.19
CA SER A 326 20.62 -25.72 14.63
C SER A 326 21.56 -24.74 15.35
N PRO A 327 22.86 -25.07 15.53
CA PRO A 327 23.81 -24.22 16.24
C PRO A 327 23.97 -22.81 15.65
N ALA A 328 23.80 -22.68 14.33
CA ALA A 328 23.84 -21.40 13.64
C ALA A 328 22.67 -20.50 14.02
N LEU A 329 21.43 -21.03 14.00
CA LEU A 329 20.23 -20.26 14.35
C LEU A 329 20.12 -20.02 15.85
N ARG A 330 20.42 -21.00 16.72
CA ARG A 330 20.35 -20.82 18.19
C ARG A 330 21.25 -19.71 18.74
N LYS A 331 22.30 -19.34 18.00
CA LYS A 331 23.21 -18.24 18.38
C LYS A 331 22.60 -16.84 18.16
N VAL A 332 21.64 -16.71 17.24
CA VAL A 332 21.22 -15.41 16.67
C VAL A 332 19.70 -15.21 16.63
N CYS A 333 18.94 -16.29 16.57
CA CYS A 333 17.48 -16.34 16.59
C CYS A 333 16.98 -16.79 17.97
N THR A 334 16.04 -16.04 18.51
CA THR A 334 15.29 -16.40 19.72
C THR A 334 13.82 -16.06 19.49
N ILE A 335 12.93 -16.84 20.09
CA ILE A 335 11.50 -16.53 20.12
C ILE A 335 11.25 -15.22 20.88
N ASN A 336 12.16 -14.79 21.76
CA ASN A 336 12.12 -13.52 22.49
C ASN A 336 12.52 -12.30 21.63
N GLY A 337 12.24 -12.39 20.34
CA GLY A 337 12.31 -11.33 19.35
C GLY A 337 13.47 -11.46 18.36
N THR A 338 13.11 -11.29 17.10
CA THR A 338 13.96 -11.52 15.92
C THR A 338 14.77 -10.28 15.55
N THR A 339 15.87 -10.47 14.81
CA THR A 339 16.87 -9.43 14.51
C THR A 339 17.44 -9.59 13.09
N PRO A 340 18.07 -8.55 12.50
CA PRO A 340 18.75 -8.65 11.20
C PRO A 340 19.76 -9.80 11.06
N ASP A 341 20.46 -10.18 12.14
CA ASP A 341 21.39 -11.32 12.08
C ASP A 341 20.68 -12.68 12.18
N CYS A 342 19.51 -12.73 12.84
CA CYS A 342 18.60 -13.87 12.75
C CYS A 342 18.08 -14.05 11.32
N PHE A 343 17.47 -13.02 10.74
CA PHE A 343 16.91 -13.08 9.38
C PHE A 343 17.95 -13.45 8.33
N ALA A 344 19.14 -12.83 8.39
CA ALA A 344 20.22 -13.14 7.47
C ALA A 344 20.74 -14.58 7.59
N THR A 345 20.66 -15.18 8.79
CA THR A 345 21.02 -16.58 9.01
C THR A 345 19.90 -17.52 8.54
N LEU A 346 18.64 -17.23 8.87
CA LEU A 346 17.44 -18.03 8.51
C LEU A 346 17.25 -18.11 6.99
N TYR A 347 17.28 -16.95 6.31
CA TYR A 347 17.12 -16.86 4.86
C TYR A 347 18.44 -16.94 4.09
N GLN A 348 19.53 -17.26 4.77
CA GLN A 348 20.83 -17.61 4.18
C GLN A 348 21.44 -16.49 3.31
N THR A 349 21.15 -15.22 3.62
CA THR A 349 21.80 -14.04 3.00
C THR A 349 23.12 -13.67 3.68
N LYS A 350 23.37 -14.20 4.89
CA LYS A 350 24.55 -13.88 5.71
C LYS A 350 25.85 -14.17 4.97
N GLY A 351 26.71 -13.15 4.89
CA GLY A 351 27.98 -13.20 4.18
C GLY A 351 27.90 -12.81 2.70
N TYR A 352 26.70 -12.60 2.14
CA TYR A 352 26.56 -11.99 0.81
C TYR A 352 27.11 -10.56 0.83
N LYS A 353 28.04 -10.27 -0.08
CA LYS A 353 28.58 -8.93 -0.30
C LYS A 353 27.99 -8.37 -1.58
N GLN A 354 27.35 -7.21 -1.48
CA GLN A 354 26.75 -6.54 -2.62
C GLN A 354 27.80 -6.11 -3.66
N LYS A 355 27.42 -6.19 -4.94
CA LYS A 355 28.32 -5.97 -6.08
C LYS A 355 27.82 -4.91 -7.06
N ALA A 356 26.54 -4.54 -6.95
CA ALA A 356 25.85 -3.54 -7.75
C ALA A 356 25.23 -2.44 -6.87
N ALA A 357 25.74 -2.24 -5.64
CA ALA A 357 25.39 -1.12 -4.79
C ALA A 357 25.56 0.21 -5.54
N GLY A 358 24.55 1.08 -5.46
CA GLY A 358 24.47 2.33 -6.24
C GLY A 358 23.87 2.18 -7.64
N LYS A 359 23.71 0.97 -8.17
CA LYS A 359 22.88 0.68 -9.36
C LYS A 359 21.52 0.11 -8.97
N ASN A 360 21.54 -0.88 -8.07
CA ASN A 360 20.35 -1.43 -7.46
C ASN A 360 19.89 -0.53 -6.30
N GLN A 361 18.58 -0.30 -6.16
CA GLN A 361 17.97 0.56 -5.16
C GLN A 361 16.67 -0.06 -4.64
N ILE A 362 16.33 0.22 -3.39
CA ILE A 362 15.08 -0.21 -2.75
C ILE A 362 14.28 1.00 -2.26
N GLY A 363 12.96 0.93 -2.41
CA GLY A 363 12.01 1.94 -1.96
C GLY A 363 11.03 1.37 -0.94
N PHE A 364 10.44 2.24 -0.14
CA PHE A 364 9.27 1.90 0.67
C PHE A 364 8.35 3.09 0.84
N ASN A 365 7.07 2.79 1.05
CA ASN A 365 5.99 3.77 1.08
C ASN A 365 5.57 4.04 2.51
N ASN A 366 5.30 5.30 2.82
CA ASN A 366 4.84 5.77 4.12
C ASN A 366 3.63 6.67 3.89
N PHE A 367 2.55 6.40 4.61
CA PHE A 367 1.29 7.15 4.65
C PHE A 367 1.03 7.61 6.10
N LEU A 368 -0.09 8.26 6.40
CA LEU A 368 -0.51 8.56 7.80
C LEU A 368 0.44 9.42 8.64
N ALA A 369 1.18 10.31 7.98
CA ALA A 369 2.25 11.07 8.62
C ALA A 369 3.31 10.20 9.35
N GLU A 370 3.41 8.91 9.02
CA GLU A 370 4.52 8.05 9.41
C GLU A 370 5.79 8.52 8.69
N VAL A 371 6.87 8.78 9.43
CA VAL A 371 8.11 9.30 8.86
C VAL A 371 9.32 8.62 9.49
N PRO A 372 10.21 7.99 8.71
CA PRO A 372 11.41 7.33 9.21
C PRO A 372 12.28 8.20 10.14
N ILE A 373 12.54 7.74 11.36
CA ILE A 373 13.26 8.49 12.39
C ILE A 373 14.76 8.16 12.34
N ARG A 374 15.58 9.10 11.88
CA ARG A 374 17.04 8.89 11.74
C ARG A 374 17.73 8.55 13.07
N PRO A 375 17.48 9.23 14.21
CA PRO A 375 18.10 8.87 15.49
C PRO A 375 17.81 7.43 15.94
N ASP A 376 16.54 7.00 15.87
CA ASP A 376 16.14 5.62 16.20
C ASP A 376 16.78 4.61 15.25
N THR A 377 16.78 4.91 13.94
CA THR A 377 17.44 4.08 12.92
C THR A 377 18.94 3.94 13.21
N LYS A 378 19.61 5.04 13.59
CA LYS A 378 21.03 5.06 13.94
C LYS A 378 21.31 4.23 15.19
N LYS A 379 20.45 4.32 16.21
CA LYS A 379 20.50 3.53 17.44
C LYS A 379 20.30 2.04 17.14
N PHE A 380 19.27 1.67 16.37
CA PHE A 380 19.01 0.30 15.93
C PHE A 380 20.21 -0.33 15.23
N LEU A 381 20.78 0.38 14.23
CA LEU A 381 21.94 -0.10 13.49
C LEU A 381 23.16 -0.20 14.40
N SER A 382 23.37 0.72 15.34
CA SER A 382 24.47 0.62 16.31
C SER A 382 24.41 -0.62 17.20
N ILE A 383 23.22 -1.18 17.42
CA ILE A 383 22.99 -2.39 18.23
C ILE A 383 23.11 -3.66 17.37
N TYR A 384 22.49 -3.68 16.19
CA TYR A 384 22.31 -4.92 15.40
C TYR A 384 23.13 -5.03 14.12
N LYS A 385 23.59 -3.89 13.55
CA LYS A 385 24.40 -3.80 12.32
C LYS A 385 25.36 -2.60 12.36
N PRO A 386 26.40 -2.61 13.22
CA PRO A 386 27.29 -1.46 13.41
C PRO A 386 27.96 -0.96 12.11
N GLU A 387 28.21 -1.87 11.16
CA GLU A 387 28.75 -1.59 9.83
C GLU A 387 27.83 -0.75 8.94
N ALA A 388 26.52 -0.71 9.27
CA ALA A 388 25.48 -0.04 8.51
C ALA A 388 25.02 1.29 9.10
N VAL A 389 25.61 1.76 10.22
CA VAL A 389 25.16 2.96 10.97
C VAL A 389 25.06 4.22 10.10
N SER A 390 25.96 4.41 9.13
CA SER A 390 25.90 5.49 8.14
C SER A 390 24.66 5.45 7.23
N GLY A 391 24.02 4.28 7.10
CA GLY A 391 22.75 4.08 6.40
C GLY A 391 21.64 4.98 6.94
N ALA A 392 21.59 5.19 8.27
CA ALA A 392 20.61 6.07 8.92
C ALA A 392 20.70 7.53 8.46
N ASP A 393 21.89 7.98 8.06
CA ASP A 393 22.11 9.34 7.55
C ASP A 393 22.02 9.41 6.01
N SER A 394 22.02 8.27 5.30
CA SER A 394 22.12 8.22 3.82
C SER A 394 20.83 7.94 3.06
N PHE A 395 19.79 7.38 3.70
CA PHE A 395 18.52 7.13 3.01
C PHE A 395 17.83 8.45 2.60
N LYS A 396 17.17 8.46 1.44
CA LYS A 396 16.52 9.65 0.87
C LYS A 396 15.04 9.71 1.29
N PHE A 397 14.52 10.92 1.46
CA PHE A 397 13.07 11.15 1.52
C PHE A 397 12.56 11.73 0.19
N VAL A 398 11.35 11.35 -0.21
CA VAL A 398 10.59 11.95 -1.30
C VAL A 398 9.20 12.28 -0.77
N SER A 399 8.87 13.58 -0.70
CA SER A 399 7.55 14.06 -0.24
C SER A 399 6.60 14.13 -1.44
N ILE A 400 5.38 13.63 -1.25
CA ILE A 400 4.31 13.59 -2.24
C ILE A 400 3.06 14.17 -1.60
N ASP A 401 2.37 15.10 -2.27
CA ASP A 401 1.20 15.87 -1.77
C ASP A 401 1.40 16.35 -0.31
N ASP A 402 2.48 17.10 -0.10
CA ASP A 402 2.90 17.67 1.21
C ASP A 402 3.15 16.63 2.32
N GLY A 403 3.45 15.39 1.96
CA GLY A 403 3.82 14.32 2.89
C GLY A 403 5.01 14.69 3.79
N PRO A 404 4.93 14.44 5.12
CA PRO A 404 5.89 14.99 6.07
C PRO A 404 7.28 14.36 5.98
N GLN A 405 8.28 15.08 6.47
CA GLN A 405 9.68 14.66 6.50
C GLN A 405 10.36 15.21 7.76
N GLN A 406 11.20 14.42 8.42
CA GLN A 406 11.99 14.86 9.57
C GLN A 406 13.32 14.12 9.67
N ASN A 407 14.35 14.82 10.17
CA ASN A 407 15.68 14.25 10.43
C ASN A 407 15.97 14.10 11.94
N GLY A 408 15.14 14.69 12.80
CA GLY A 408 15.30 14.67 14.26
C GLY A 408 14.54 13.51 14.92
N SER A 409 14.56 13.50 16.25
CA SER A 409 13.70 12.62 17.06
C SER A 409 12.25 13.09 17.05
N LEU A 410 11.33 12.19 17.39
CA LEU A 410 9.92 12.51 17.59
C LEU A 410 9.73 13.55 18.71
N THR A 411 8.81 14.49 18.51
CA THR A 411 8.36 15.43 19.55
C THR A 411 7.45 14.73 20.58
N PRO A 412 7.26 15.31 21.78
CA PRO A 412 6.36 14.72 22.78
C PRO A 412 4.92 14.50 22.31
N ALA A 413 4.40 15.35 21.41
CA ALA A 413 3.08 15.17 20.80
C ALA A 413 3.07 13.94 19.87
N GLN A 414 4.00 13.87 18.92
CA GLN A 414 4.13 12.72 18.01
C GLN A 414 4.36 11.39 18.76
N LEU A 415 5.03 11.43 19.93
CA LEU A 415 5.21 10.27 20.80
C LEU A 415 3.92 9.83 21.50
N ALA A 416 3.07 10.79 21.91
CA ALA A 416 1.74 10.49 22.45
C ALA A 416 0.82 9.91 21.37
N ASP A 417 0.92 10.40 20.14
CA ASP A 417 0.16 9.94 18.96
C ASP A 417 0.70 8.61 18.36
N GLY A 418 1.66 7.95 19.01
CA GLY A 418 2.25 6.69 18.53
C GLY A 418 2.88 6.79 17.13
N ALA A 419 3.38 7.96 16.73
CA ALA A 419 3.81 8.23 15.36
C ALA A 419 5.10 7.51 14.97
N SER A 420 5.22 7.19 13.68
CA SER A 420 6.41 6.65 13.03
C SER A 420 6.87 5.26 13.53
N VAL A 421 5.94 4.42 13.99
CA VAL A 421 6.19 3.02 14.35
C VAL A 421 6.41 2.17 13.10
N GLU A 422 5.50 2.28 12.11
CA GLU A 422 5.53 1.54 10.85
C GLU A 422 6.73 1.99 10.01
N ALA A 423 6.88 3.30 9.84
CA ALA A 423 8.02 3.90 9.16
C ALA A 423 9.39 3.52 9.76
N ASN A 424 9.47 3.39 11.09
CA ASN A 424 10.69 2.94 11.75
C ASN A 424 10.95 1.44 11.53
N LEU A 425 9.92 0.59 11.61
CA LEU A 425 10.02 -0.84 11.33
C LEU A 425 10.54 -1.09 9.91
N ASP A 426 9.92 -0.46 8.91
CA ASP A 426 10.30 -0.56 7.50
C ASP A 426 11.76 -0.15 7.28
N VAL A 427 12.15 1.07 7.67
CA VAL A 427 13.50 1.60 7.39
C VAL A 427 14.60 0.82 8.09
N GLN A 428 14.35 0.37 9.32
CA GLN A 428 15.32 -0.39 10.12
C GLN A 428 15.49 -1.81 9.58
N THR A 429 14.39 -2.45 9.17
CA THR A 429 14.41 -3.77 8.54
C THR A 429 15.12 -3.71 7.19
N ILE A 430 14.79 -2.74 6.33
CA ILE A 430 15.41 -2.57 5.02
C ILE A 430 16.91 -2.32 5.17
N ILE A 431 17.35 -1.27 5.88
CA ILE A 431 18.78 -0.95 6.00
C ILE A 431 19.55 -2.09 6.71
N GLY A 432 18.94 -2.71 7.74
CA GLY A 432 19.54 -3.84 8.46
C GLY A 432 19.78 -5.09 7.59
N MET A 433 19.02 -5.25 6.50
CA MET A 433 19.16 -6.35 5.54
C MET A 433 19.92 -5.97 4.27
N THR A 434 19.85 -4.71 3.83
CA THR A 434 20.31 -4.29 2.50
C THR A 434 21.42 -3.24 2.49
N TYR A 435 22.03 -2.84 3.60
CA TYR A 435 23.19 -1.94 3.53
C TYR A 435 24.35 -2.54 2.69
N PRO A 436 25.01 -1.80 1.76
CA PRO A 436 24.93 -0.37 1.49
C PRO A 436 24.05 0.04 0.28
N MET A 437 23.00 -0.72 -0.04
CA MET A 437 22.04 -0.39 -1.09
C MET A 437 21.35 0.95 -0.79
N PRO A 438 21.23 1.89 -1.75
CA PRO A 438 20.47 3.11 -1.55
C PRO A 438 19.00 2.82 -1.28
N VAL A 439 18.47 3.51 -0.26
CA VAL A 439 17.08 3.40 0.20
C VAL A 439 16.34 4.72 -0.05
N THR A 440 15.11 4.64 -0.55
CA THR A 440 14.21 5.79 -0.73
C THR A 440 12.92 5.60 0.08
N ALA A 441 12.65 6.50 1.01
CA ALA A 441 11.39 6.60 1.72
C ALA A 441 10.47 7.57 0.98
N TYR A 442 9.36 7.07 0.44
CA TYR A 442 8.29 7.91 -0.09
C TYR A 442 7.35 8.25 1.06
N THR A 443 7.18 9.54 1.38
CA THR A 443 6.19 10.01 2.36
C THR A 443 5.07 10.73 1.61
N THR A 444 3.86 10.17 1.66
CA THR A 444 2.71 10.70 0.92
C THR A 444 1.72 11.30 1.91
N GLY A 445 1.38 12.57 1.70
CA GLY A 445 0.40 13.32 2.49
C GLY A 445 -1.02 13.19 1.95
N GLY A 446 -1.89 14.08 2.41
CA GLY A 446 -3.31 14.13 2.05
C GLY A 446 -4.23 13.50 3.09
N GLU A 447 -4.43 14.19 4.22
CA GLU A 447 -5.47 13.86 5.21
C GLU A 447 -6.24 15.11 5.70
N PRO A 448 -7.50 14.96 6.19
CA PRO A 448 -8.21 15.98 6.96
C PRO A 448 -7.58 16.20 8.36
N PRO A 449 -8.00 17.23 9.13
CA PRO A 449 -7.38 17.55 10.42
C PRO A 449 -7.61 16.49 11.52
N MET A 450 -6.58 16.21 12.33
CA MET A 450 -6.61 15.27 13.46
C MET A 450 -7.19 15.86 14.77
N ILE A 451 -7.85 15.01 15.57
CA ILE A 451 -8.17 15.14 17.00
C ILE A 451 -8.09 13.71 17.63
N PRO A 452 -7.57 13.51 18.86
CA PRO A 452 -7.23 12.18 19.39
C PRO A 452 -8.39 11.41 20.07
N ASP A 453 -8.19 10.10 20.29
CA ASP A 453 -9.14 9.12 20.84
C ASP A 453 -8.49 8.24 21.96
N GLU A 454 -9.30 7.72 22.88
CA GLU A 454 -8.93 6.79 23.98
C GLU A 454 -9.64 5.41 23.89
N ALA A 455 -10.38 5.09 22.81
CA ALA A 455 -11.26 3.91 22.75
C ALA A 455 -11.27 3.10 21.42
N ALA A 456 -10.19 3.15 20.63
CA ALA A 456 -10.12 2.59 19.27
C ALA A 456 -10.48 1.08 19.11
N GLY A 457 -11.15 0.75 17.99
CA GLY A 457 -11.68 -0.59 17.70
C GLY A 457 -12.25 -0.70 16.27
N ASP A 458 -11.37 -0.70 15.28
CA ASP A 458 -11.64 -0.17 13.93
C ASP A 458 -11.76 -1.20 12.79
N PRO A 459 -12.36 -0.78 11.66
CA PRO A 459 -11.92 -1.02 10.29
C PRO A 459 -11.85 0.30 9.47
N PRO A 460 -11.16 0.31 8.32
CA PRO A 460 -10.54 1.52 7.77
C PRO A 460 -11.22 2.07 6.52
N GLY A 461 -10.76 3.26 6.11
CA GLY A 461 -10.79 3.69 4.72
C GLY A 461 -9.43 3.43 4.04
N ASN A 462 -9.30 3.95 2.81
CA ASN A 462 -8.17 3.63 1.95
C ASN A 462 -7.01 4.65 1.99
N GLU A 463 -5.84 4.23 1.52
CA GLU A 463 -4.66 5.10 1.38
C GLU A 463 -4.65 5.97 0.11
N PRO A 464 -3.85 7.05 0.09
CA PRO A 464 -3.63 7.89 -1.09
C PRO A 464 -2.71 7.22 -2.13
N TYR A 465 -2.92 5.92 -2.40
CA TYR A 465 -2.25 5.15 -3.44
C TYR A 465 -2.22 5.87 -4.78
N LEU A 466 -3.31 6.57 -5.13
CA LEU A 466 -3.40 7.29 -6.39
C LEU A 466 -2.45 8.50 -6.47
N ALA A 467 -2.22 9.21 -5.37
CA ALA A 467 -1.24 10.31 -5.33
C ALA A 467 0.18 9.76 -5.48
N TRP A 468 0.49 8.69 -4.75
CA TRP A 468 1.78 8.01 -4.83
C TRP A 468 2.06 7.41 -6.22
N ILE A 469 1.13 6.61 -6.78
CA ILE A 469 1.32 5.91 -8.05
C ILE A 469 1.49 6.90 -9.20
N ASN A 470 0.72 7.99 -9.23
CA ASN A 470 0.84 9.02 -10.25
C ASN A 470 2.18 9.77 -10.15
N HIS A 471 2.69 9.99 -8.94
CA HIS A 471 4.02 10.57 -8.75
C HIS A 471 5.13 9.65 -9.26
N VAL A 472 5.13 8.35 -8.90
CA VAL A 472 6.19 7.43 -9.32
C VAL A 472 6.10 7.07 -10.80
N LEU A 473 4.90 6.91 -11.38
CA LEU A 473 4.72 6.75 -12.82
C LEU A 473 5.26 7.93 -13.62
N ALA A 474 5.33 9.13 -13.03
CA ALA A 474 5.95 10.29 -13.68
C ALA A 474 7.49 10.31 -13.64
N GLN A 475 8.15 9.44 -12.87
CA GLN A 475 9.61 9.39 -12.79
C GLN A 475 10.19 8.39 -13.78
N GLU A 476 11.22 8.79 -14.55
CA GLU A 476 11.98 7.89 -15.44
C GLU A 476 12.76 6.81 -14.67
N THR A 477 13.33 7.18 -13.50
CA THR A 477 14.16 6.30 -12.68
C THR A 477 13.52 6.04 -11.32
N LEU A 478 13.47 4.78 -10.90
CA LEU A 478 12.84 4.32 -9.67
C LEU A 478 13.68 3.21 -9.00
N PRO A 479 13.45 2.91 -7.71
CA PRO A 479 13.91 1.70 -7.08
C PRO A 479 13.42 0.43 -7.79
N GLN A 480 14.23 -0.62 -7.79
CA GLN A 480 13.93 -1.89 -8.47
C GLN A 480 12.98 -2.78 -7.64
N VAL A 481 12.88 -2.51 -6.34
CA VAL A 481 11.94 -3.14 -5.41
C VAL A 481 11.29 -2.03 -4.59
N ILE A 482 9.97 -2.08 -4.41
CA ILE A 482 9.23 -1.18 -3.54
C ILE A 482 8.37 -2.00 -2.57
N SER A 483 8.60 -1.80 -1.27
CA SER A 483 7.80 -2.38 -0.18
C SER A 483 6.65 -1.45 0.22
N THR A 484 5.48 -2.02 0.50
CA THR A 484 4.34 -1.27 1.05
C THR A 484 3.70 -2.07 2.19
N SER A 485 3.78 -1.52 3.40
CA SER A 485 3.34 -2.15 4.65
C SER A 485 1.90 -1.77 5.05
N TYR A 486 1.06 -1.50 4.05
CA TYR A 486 -0.30 -1.00 4.23
C TYR A 486 -1.31 -1.74 3.31
N GLY A 487 -2.60 -1.46 3.48
CA GLY A 487 -3.70 -2.01 2.68
C GLY A 487 -5.02 -2.10 3.46
N ASP A 488 -6.11 -2.08 2.70
CA ASP A 488 -7.50 -1.80 3.09
C ASP A 488 -8.41 -3.01 2.83
N ASP A 489 -9.61 -3.04 3.41
CA ASP A 489 -10.66 -4.01 3.01
C ASP A 489 -11.03 -3.78 1.54
N GLU A 490 -10.84 -4.76 0.64
CA GLU A 490 -11.07 -4.60 -0.81
C GLU A 490 -12.47 -4.03 -1.10
N GLN A 491 -13.49 -4.48 -0.36
CA GLN A 491 -14.86 -4.04 -0.57
C GLN A 491 -15.09 -2.54 -0.25
N THR A 492 -14.29 -1.90 0.61
CA THR A 492 -14.42 -0.46 0.90
C THR A 492 -13.78 0.41 -0.18
N VAL A 493 -12.97 -0.17 -1.06
CA VAL A 493 -12.37 0.48 -2.23
C VAL A 493 -13.37 0.52 -3.38
N PRO A 494 -13.65 1.68 -4.02
CA PRO A 494 -14.44 1.69 -5.26
C PRO A 494 -13.76 0.86 -6.35
N LEU A 495 -14.53 -0.01 -7.01
CA LEU A 495 -14.00 -0.98 -7.97
C LEU A 495 -13.17 -0.32 -9.09
N ASP A 496 -13.59 0.82 -9.62
CA ASP A 496 -12.86 1.49 -10.71
C ASP A 496 -11.60 2.23 -10.22
N TYR A 497 -11.56 2.68 -8.96
CA TYR A 497 -10.31 3.10 -8.30
C TYR A 497 -9.36 1.92 -8.14
N ALA A 498 -9.83 0.79 -7.60
CA ALA A 498 -9.02 -0.41 -7.39
C ALA A 498 -8.39 -0.89 -8.70
N LYS A 499 -9.20 -1.00 -9.78
CA LYS A 499 -8.71 -1.31 -11.13
C LYS A 499 -7.66 -0.31 -11.58
N ARG A 500 -7.90 0.99 -11.46
CA ARG A 500 -6.99 2.00 -12.03
C ARG A 500 -5.67 2.10 -11.27
N VAL A 501 -5.67 1.95 -9.95
CA VAL A 501 -4.45 1.83 -9.14
C VAL A 501 -3.71 0.52 -9.49
N CYS A 502 -4.43 -0.59 -9.65
CA CYS A 502 -3.86 -1.88 -10.06
C CYS A 502 -3.23 -1.82 -11.47
N ASN A 503 -3.84 -1.11 -12.43
CA ASN A 503 -3.25 -0.79 -13.74
C ASN A 503 -1.96 0.04 -13.62
N GLY A 504 -1.82 0.86 -12.57
CA GLY A 504 -0.58 1.55 -12.24
C GLY A 504 0.52 0.59 -11.78
N PHE A 505 0.20 -0.39 -10.93
CA PHE A 505 1.17 -1.43 -10.56
C PHE A 505 1.58 -2.29 -11.76
N ALA A 506 0.67 -2.58 -12.71
CA ALA A 506 1.01 -3.25 -13.97
C ALA A 506 2.06 -2.47 -14.79
N GLN A 507 1.89 -1.15 -14.89
CA GLN A 507 2.85 -0.27 -15.57
C GLN A 507 4.23 -0.28 -14.90
N LEU A 508 4.30 -0.24 -13.56
CA LEU A 508 5.56 -0.37 -12.82
C LEU A 508 6.20 -1.76 -13.02
N GLY A 509 5.39 -2.82 -12.98
CA GLY A 509 5.82 -4.19 -13.26
C GLY A 509 6.44 -4.34 -14.65
N ALA A 510 5.82 -3.72 -15.66
CA ALA A 510 6.30 -3.75 -17.05
C ALA A 510 7.62 -3.00 -17.23
N ARG A 511 7.89 -2.00 -16.36
CA ARG A 511 9.18 -1.28 -16.25
C ARG A 511 10.23 -2.01 -15.42
N GLY A 512 9.95 -3.24 -14.97
CA GLY A 512 10.92 -4.05 -14.23
C GLY A 512 11.02 -3.72 -12.75
N ILE A 513 9.98 -3.16 -12.15
CA ILE A 513 9.90 -2.85 -10.72
C ILE A 513 9.11 -3.94 -10.00
N SER A 514 9.66 -4.47 -8.90
CA SER A 514 8.98 -5.43 -8.04
C SER A 514 8.14 -4.70 -6.98
N MET A 515 6.81 -4.74 -7.12
CA MET A 515 5.85 -4.20 -6.14
C MET A 515 5.48 -5.25 -5.11
N LEU A 516 5.87 -5.05 -3.84
CA LEU A 516 5.56 -5.94 -2.72
C LEU A 516 4.60 -5.27 -1.74
N PHE A 517 3.60 -6.02 -1.28
CA PHE A 517 2.56 -5.56 -0.37
C PHE A 517 2.36 -6.53 0.80
N SER A 518 2.25 -5.99 2.01
CA SER A 518 1.89 -6.77 3.21
C SER A 518 0.48 -7.34 3.10
N SER A 519 0.27 -8.64 3.37
CA SER A 519 -1.01 -9.29 3.06
C SER A 519 -2.17 -8.98 4.02
N GLY A 520 -1.89 -8.37 5.17
CA GLY A 520 -2.88 -8.07 6.22
C GLY A 520 -2.55 -8.79 7.53
N ASP A 521 -3.15 -8.34 8.63
CA ASP A 521 -2.79 -8.81 9.99
C ASP A 521 -3.97 -9.47 10.74
N GLY A 522 -5.12 -9.59 10.08
CA GLY A 522 -6.34 -10.18 10.65
C GLY A 522 -6.76 -11.53 10.07
N GLY A 523 -5.83 -12.30 9.49
CA GLY A 523 -6.13 -13.60 8.90
C GLY A 523 -7.09 -13.50 7.70
N ALA A 524 -8.16 -14.30 7.71
CA ALA A 524 -9.24 -14.27 6.72
C ALA A 524 -10.27 -13.14 6.92
N GLY A 525 -10.11 -12.32 7.97
CA GLY A 525 -11.00 -11.20 8.26
C GLY A 525 -10.52 -9.85 7.75
N SER A 526 -9.38 -9.76 7.05
CA SER A 526 -8.74 -8.48 6.73
C SER A 526 -8.68 -7.57 7.97
N ILE A 527 -9.24 -6.35 7.98
CA ILE A 527 -9.19 -5.51 9.20
C ILE A 527 -10.26 -5.91 10.26
N ALA A 528 -11.34 -6.59 9.88
CA ALA A 528 -12.26 -7.17 10.86
C ALA A 528 -11.58 -8.20 11.81
N GLY A 529 -10.39 -8.70 11.45
CA GLY A 529 -9.59 -9.56 12.30
C GLY A 529 -10.36 -10.82 12.71
N ASN A 530 -10.39 -11.11 14.01
CA ASN A 530 -11.18 -12.23 14.53
C ASN A 530 -12.64 -11.89 14.87
N ASN A 531 -13.14 -10.68 14.54
CA ASN A 531 -14.50 -10.27 14.84
C ASN A 531 -15.51 -10.72 13.76
N ALA A 532 -16.24 -11.80 14.04
CA ALA A 532 -17.27 -12.32 13.14
C ALA A 532 -18.37 -11.32 12.77
N SER A 533 -18.72 -10.35 13.64
CA SER A 533 -19.79 -9.38 13.33
C SER A 533 -19.37 -8.29 12.34
N ALA A 534 -18.06 -8.09 12.16
CA ALA A 534 -17.49 -7.19 11.17
C ALA A 534 -17.13 -7.89 9.85
N CYS A 535 -17.01 -9.23 9.84
CA CYS A 535 -16.82 -10.04 8.63
C CYS A 535 -18.09 -10.21 7.81
N ILE A 536 -18.59 -9.11 7.24
CA ILE A 536 -19.83 -9.05 6.47
C ILE A 536 -19.67 -8.40 5.10
N SER A 537 -20.52 -8.79 4.15
CA SER A 537 -20.59 -8.16 2.83
C SER A 537 -21.13 -6.72 2.89
N ASN A 538 -20.53 -5.82 2.12
CA ASN A 538 -21.02 -4.44 2.00
C ASN A 538 -21.99 -4.22 0.81
N ASP A 539 -22.34 -5.25 0.05
CA ASP A 539 -23.27 -5.22 -1.09
C ASP A 539 -24.68 -4.70 -0.77
N GLY A 540 -25.18 -4.98 0.43
CA GLY A 540 -26.53 -4.65 0.87
C GLY A 540 -27.07 -5.65 1.87
N ASP A 541 -26.67 -6.91 1.71
CA ASP A 541 -27.28 -8.07 2.36
C ASP A 541 -26.60 -8.42 3.71
N ALA A 542 -25.45 -7.81 4.02
CA ALA A 542 -24.68 -8.02 5.25
C ALA A 542 -24.37 -9.50 5.53
N THR A 543 -24.10 -10.26 4.47
CA THR A 543 -23.85 -11.71 4.54
C THR A 543 -22.49 -11.99 5.19
N PHE A 544 -22.44 -12.95 6.11
CA PHE A 544 -21.17 -13.36 6.73
C PHE A 544 -20.23 -13.96 5.69
N LYS A 545 -19.02 -13.39 5.57
CA LYS A 545 -18.00 -13.81 4.60
C LYS A 545 -16.59 -13.43 5.05
N PHE A 546 -15.59 -14.07 4.46
CA PHE A 546 -14.20 -13.64 4.56
C PHE A 546 -13.97 -12.36 3.75
N LEU A 547 -13.02 -11.55 4.21
CA LEU A 547 -12.72 -10.25 3.64
C LEU A 547 -11.33 -10.30 2.99
N ALA A 548 -11.25 -9.94 1.71
CA ALA A 548 -10.00 -9.74 1.00
C ALA A 548 -9.50 -8.31 1.22
N SER A 549 -8.18 -8.12 1.15
CA SER A 549 -7.50 -6.83 1.29
C SER A 549 -6.97 -6.34 -0.06
N PHE A 550 -7.10 -5.05 -0.33
CA PHE A 550 -6.46 -4.36 -1.45
C PHE A 550 -5.33 -3.46 -0.93
N PRO A 551 -4.17 -3.31 -1.60
CA PRO A 551 -3.75 -3.92 -2.86
C PRO A 551 -3.32 -5.40 -2.89
N PRO A 552 -3.16 -6.18 -1.79
CA PRO A 552 -2.78 -7.60 -1.90
C PRO A 552 -3.61 -8.41 -2.90
N SER A 553 -4.90 -8.10 -3.04
CA SER A 553 -5.81 -8.70 -4.02
C SER A 553 -5.53 -8.36 -5.50
N CYS A 554 -4.77 -7.31 -5.80
CA CYS A 554 -4.40 -6.96 -7.17
C CYS A 554 -3.47 -8.03 -7.78
N PRO A 555 -3.72 -8.49 -9.03
CA PRO A 555 -2.89 -9.50 -9.70
C PRO A 555 -1.50 -9.02 -10.14
N TYR A 556 -1.19 -7.72 -10.06
CA TYR A 556 0.09 -7.17 -10.53
C TYR A 556 1.09 -6.84 -9.40
N VAL A 557 0.80 -7.29 -8.16
CA VAL A 557 1.68 -7.14 -7.00
C VAL A 557 2.02 -8.49 -6.38
N THR A 558 3.14 -8.57 -5.68
CA THR A 558 3.51 -9.74 -4.87
C THR A 558 3.07 -9.51 -3.43
N ALA A 559 2.04 -10.24 -2.99
CA ALA A 559 1.54 -10.18 -1.62
C ALA A 559 2.43 -11.04 -0.69
N VAL A 560 2.85 -10.48 0.44
CA VAL A 560 3.75 -11.10 1.41
C VAL A 560 3.03 -11.32 2.73
N GLY A 561 2.84 -12.60 3.08
CA GLY A 561 2.31 -13.05 4.37
C GLY A 561 3.39 -13.24 5.44
N ALA A 562 2.99 -13.78 6.58
CA ALA A 562 3.83 -13.91 7.77
C ALA A 562 4.00 -15.36 8.26
N THR A 563 5.23 -15.68 8.67
CA THR A 563 5.59 -16.89 9.44
C THR A 563 6.05 -16.56 10.86
N GLN A 564 6.08 -17.59 11.71
CA GLN A 564 6.60 -17.55 13.07
C GLN A 564 7.46 -18.78 13.38
N GLY A 565 8.26 -18.72 14.46
CA GLY A 565 9.18 -19.81 14.84
C GLY A 565 10.37 -19.94 13.88
N PHE A 566 11.12 -21.05 13.95
CA PHE A 566 12.34 -21.22 13.14
C PHE A 566 12.51 -22.62 12.54
N GLU A 567 12.54 -23.68 13.35
CA GLU A 567 12.83 -25.04 12.90
C GLU A 567 11.79 -26.04 13.42
N PRO A 568 10.66 -26.24 12.71
CA PRO A 568 10.25 -25.54 11.47
C PRO A 568 9.60 -24.16 11.73
N GLU A 569 9.64 -23.28 10.73
CA GLU A 569 8.71 -22.15 10.64
C GLU A 569 7.27 -22.66 10.48
N THR A 570 6.29 -21.92 11.02
CA THR A 570 4.84 -22.20 10.92
C THR A 570 4.11 -20.95 10.47
N SER A 571 2.84 -21.06 10.07
CA SER A 571 2.03 -19.87 9.75
C SER A 571 1.92 -18.95 10.96
N CYS A 572 1.99 -17.64 10.74
CA CYS A 572 1.89 -16.69 11.84
C CYS A 572 0.43 -16.56 12.31
N SER A 573 0.20 -16.88 13.59
CA SER A 573 -1.08 -16.73 14.28
C SER A 573 -0.83 -16.59 15.78
N ARG A 574 -1.19 -15.43 16.33
CA ARG A 574 -1.17 -15.10 17.74
C ARG A 574 -2.60 -14.91 18.25
N PRO A 575 -3.02 -15.64 19.30
CA PRO A 575 -4.33 -15.42 19.90
C PRO A 575 -4.42 -14.03 20.55
N ALA A 576 -5.63 -13.48 20.63
CA ALA A 576 -5.88 -12.34 21.51
C ALA A 576 -5.44 -12.67 22.94
N ASN A 577 -4.82 -11.70 23.61
CA ASN A 577 -4.29 -11.81 24.97
C ASN A 577 -3.11 -12.77 25.15
N GLY A 578 -2.38 -13.05 24.07
CA GLY A 578 -1.05 -13.66 24.15
C GLY A 578 -0.08 -12.76 24.92
N TYR A 579 0.48 -13.27 26.01
CA TYR A 579 1.60 -12.61 26.70
C TYR A 579 2.85 -12.74 25.81
N GLY A 580 3.51 -11.62 25.54
CA GLY A 580 4.68 -11.53 24.68
C GLY A 580 6.00 -11.56 25.45
N PRO A 581 7.13 -11.69 24.73
CA PRO A 581 8.46 -11.75 25.34
C PRO A 581 8.97 -10.41 25.91
N ASP A 582 8.27 -9.29 25.69
CA ASP A 582 8.51 -8.01 26.37
C ASP A 582 7.79 -7.88 27.72
N GLY A 583 7.02 -8.90 28.11
CA GLY A 583 6.24 -8.88 29.35
C GLY A 583 4.90 -8.17 29.25
N LYS A 584 4.32 -8.05 28.06
CA LYS A 584 3.00 -7.43 27.83
C LYS A 584 1.99 -8.37 27.22
N THR A 585 0.72 -8.03 27.39
CA THR A 585 -0.41 -8.66 26.68
C THR A 585 -0.55 -8.04 25.29
N HIS A 586 -0.61 -8.87 24.26
CA HIS A 586 -0.79 -8.45 22.86
C HIS A 586 -2.19 -8.77 22.32
N GLY A 587 -2.62 -8.01 21.31
CA GLY A 587 -3.86 -8.25 20.58
C GLY A 587 -3.80 -9.46 19.63
N TYR A 588 -4.95 -9.79 19.02
CA TYR A 588 -5.00 -10.79 17.95
C TYR A 588 -4.12 -10.37 16.76
N TYR A 589 -3.46 -11.34 16.12
CA TYR A 589 -2.72 -11.13 14.88
C TYR A 589 -2.63 -12.45 14.12
N ALA A 590 -2.84 -12.44 12.81
CA ALA A 590 -2.48 -13.56 11.95
C ALA A 590 -2.19 -13.14 10.50
N SER A 591 -1.38 -13.95 9.81
CA SER A 591 -1.00 -13.74 8.40
C SER A 591 -2.23 -13.54 7.51
N GLY A 592 -2.35 -12.35 6.92
CA GLY A 592 -3.49 -11.97 6.09
C GLY A 592 -3.61 -12.81 4.83
N SER A 593 -4.85 -13.12 4.49
CA SER A 593 -5.21 -14.01 3.38
C SER A 593 -6.45 -13.50 2.68
N GLY A 594 -6.63 -13.85 1.41
CA GLY A 594 -7.91 -13.61 0.78
C GLY A 594 -8.03 -14.13 -0.63
N PHE A 595 -9.26 -14.10 -1.12
CA PHE A 595 -9.61 -14.32 -2.51
C PHE A 595 -10.41 -13.11 -2.96
N SER A 596 -9.90 -12.39 -3.97
CA SER A 596 -10.50 -11.16 -4.47
C SER A 596 -11.92 -11.38 -5.02
N GLU A 597 -12.81 -10.44 -4.76
CA GLU A 597 -14.10 -10.31 -5.42
C GLU A 597 -14.01 -9.45 -6.69
N TYR A 598 -13.01 -8.58 -6.78
CA TYR A 598 -12.83 -7.61 -7.87
C TYR A 598 -12.00 -8.16 -9.02
N PHE A 599 -10.92 -8.88 -8.70
CA PHE A 599 -9.93 -9.35 -9.65
C PHE A 599 -10.04 -10.86 -9.82
N LYS A 600 -10.30 -11.28 -11.06
CA LYS A 600 -10.27 -12.70 -11.44
C LYS A 600 -8.91 -13.30 -11.14
N ARG A 601 -8.87 -14.61 -10.87
CA ARG A 601 -7.62 -15.36 -10.74
C ARG A 601 -6.77 -15.17 -12.00
N PRO A 602 -5.53 -14.66 -11.88
CA PRO A 602 -4.63 -14.52 -13.02
C PRO A 602 -4.08 -15.90 -13.44
N SER A 603 -3.76 -16.05 -14.73
CA SER A 603 -3.40 -17.34 -15.33
C SER A 603 -2.18 -18.02 -14.68
N TYR A 604 -1.24 -17.24 -14.14
CA TYR A 604 -0.09 -17.79 -13.41
C TYR A 604 -0.50 -18.56 -12.13
N GLN A 605 -1.72 -18.39 -11.61
CA GLN A 605 -2.25 -19.13 -10.45
C GLN A 605 -3.07 -20.38 -10.79
N ASP A 606 -3.46 -20.58 -12.06
CA ASP A 606 -4.40 -21.65 -12.45
C ASP A 606 -3.89 -23.07 -12.15
N ALA A 607 -2.58 -23.27 -12.09
CA ALA A 607 -1.98 -24.55 -11.74
C ALA A 607 -2.14 -24.93 -10.26
N VAL A 608 -2.25 -23.95 -9.34
CA VAL A 608 -2.12 -24.19 -7.89
C VAL A 608 -3.38 -23.86 -7.10
N VAL A 609 -4.03 -22.72 -7.34
CA VAL A 609 -5.20 -22.28 -6.53
C VAL A 609 -6.38 -23.25 -6.67
N PRO A 610 -6.75 -23.78 -7.86
CA PRO A 610 -7.81 -24.79 -7.96
C PRO A 610 -7.47 -26.10 -7.25
N ALA A 611 -6.19 -26.45 -7.09
CA ALA A 611 -5.78 -27.62 -6.32
C ALA A 611 -5.95 -27.37 -4.82
N TYR A 612 -5.48 -26.21 -4.33
CA TYR A 612 -5.68 -25.77 -2.95
C TYR A 612 -7.18 -25.76 -2.55
N VAL A 613 -8.04 -25.13 -3.36
CA VAL A 613 -9.49 -25.06 -3.10
C VAL A 613 -10.15 -26.45 -3.07
N ARG A 614 -9.69 -27.40 -3.89
CA ARG A 614 -10.16 -28.81 -3.80
C ARG A 614 -9.66 -29.51 -2.55
N ASN A 615 -8.43 -29.26 -2.12
CA ASN A 615 -7.83 -29.88 -0.94
C ASN A 615 -8.50 -29.46 0.37
N MET A 616 -9.12 -28.27 0.44
CA MET A 616 -9.98 -27.86 1.56
C MET A 616 -11.30 -28.65 1.68
N GLN A 617 -11.63 -29.54 0.73
CA GLN A 617 -12.81 -30.44 0.77
C GLN A 617 -14.19 -29.75 0.96
N GLY A 618 -14.27 -28.42 0.82
CA GLY A 618 -15.48 -27.63 1.05
C GLY A 618 -15.53 -26.90 2.38
N GLU A 619 -14.47 -26.91 3.18
CA GLU A 619 -14.29 -25.97 4.29
C GLU A 619 -14.43 -24.52 3.78
N HIS A 620 -15.08 -23.67 4.57
CA HIS A 620 -15.41 -22.27 4.24
C HIS A 620 -16.15 -22.03 2.91
N ARG A 621 -16.80 -23.05 2.34
CA ARG A 621 -17.61 -22.92 1.11
C ARG A 621 -18.68 -21.83 1.27
N GLY A 622 -18.65 -20.85 0.37
CA GLY A 622 -19.57 -19.72 0.36
C GLY A 622 -19.07 -18.49 1.11
N LEU A 623 -17.96 -18.58 1.85
CA LEU A 623 -17.36 -17.44 2.56
C LEU A 623 -16.34 -16.67 1.71
N PHE A 624 -15.88 -17.22 0.58
CA PHE A 624 -14.88 -16.62 -0.29
C PHE A 624 -15.11 -16.97 -1.76
N ASN A 625 -14.49 -16.22 -2.67
CA ASN A 625 -14.61 -16.40 -4.12
C ASN A 625 -13.50 -17.29 -4.71
N PRO A 626 -13.71 -18.58 -4.99
CA PRO A 626 -12.67 -19.48 -5.48
C PRO A 626 -12.19 -19.17 -6.93
N ALA A 627 -12.82 -18.22 -7.62
CA ALA A 627 -12.42 -17.75 -8.94
C ALA A 627 -11.64 -16.42 -8.92
N GLY A 628 -11.47 -15.80 -7.74
CA GLY A 628 -10.69 -14.59 -7.54
C GLY A 628 -9.18 -14.81 -7.49
N ARG A 629 -8.40 -13.73 -7.62
CA ARG A 629 -6.97 -13.69 -7.27
C ARG A 629 -6.84 -14.09 -5.80
N ALA A 630 -6.12 -15.17 -5.53
CA ALA A 630 -5.89 -15.66 -4.17
C ALA A 630 -4.52 -15.19 -3.66
N TYR A 631 -4.37 -14.89 -2.38
CA TYR A 631 -3.11 -14.37 -1.81
C TYR A 631 -2.92 -14.85 -0.36
N PRO A 632 -1.69 -14.84 0.20
CA PRO A 632 -0.45 -14.26 -0.34
C PRO A 632 0.24 -15.07 -1.46
N ASP A 633 1.30 -14.50 -2.02
CA ASP A 633 2.17 -15.17 -3.00
C ASP A 633 3.41 -15.80 -2.33
N LEU A 634 3.92 -15.15 -1.28
CA LEU A 634 5.10 -15.53 -0.49
C LEU A 634 4.88 -15.21 0.99
N ALA A 635 5.80 -15.65 1.85
CA ALA A 635 5.85 -15.21 3.24
C ALA A 635 7.29 -14.93 3.72
N ALA A 636 7.40 -14.23 4.84
CA ALA A 636 8.61 -14.12 5.64
C ALA A 636 8.24 -14.00 7.13
N GLN A 637 9.21 -14.03 8.04
CA GLN A 637 8.98 -13.84 9.47
C GLN A 637 8.17 -12.57 9.70
N GLY A 638 7.17 -12.61 10.59
CA GLY A 638 6.34 -11.45 10.92
C GLY A 638 5.98 -11.34 12.39
N LEU A 639 6.70 -12.02 13.30
CA LEU A 639 6.38 -12.07 14.73
C LEU A 639 7.56 -11.55 15.58
N TYR A 640 7.25 -10.64 16.51
CA TYR A 640 8.17 -10.05 17.50
C TYR A 640 9.51 -9.53 16.92
N PHE A 641 9.46 -8.75 15.85
CA PHE A 641 10.63 -8.06 15.31
C PHE A 641 11.16 -7.05 16.32
N LYS A 642 12.45 -7.12 16.62
CA LYS A 642 13.11 -6.05 17.38
C LYS A 642 13.32 -4.85 16.47
N TYR A 643 12.93 -3.68 16.97
CA TYR A 643 13.17 -2.38 16.35
C TYR A 643 13.42 -1.35 17.44
N VAL A 644 13.87 -0.15 17.09
CA VAL A 644 14.01 0.99 18.01
C VAL A 644 12.93 2.02 17.70
N TRP A 645 12.27 2.49 18.74
CA TRP A 645 11.36 3.63 18.69
C TRP A 645 11.53 4.45 19.97
N ASN A 646 11.67 5.77 19.82
CA ASN A 646 11.94 6.69 20.92
C ASN A 646 13.18 6.30 21.75
N ASP A 647 14.32 6.07 21.08
CA ASP A 647 15.61 5.61 21.62
C ASP A 647 15.59 4.26 22.39
N THR A 648 14.45 3.57 22.42
CA THR A 648 14.25 2.33 23.17
C THR A 648 13.99 1.13 22.26
N VAL A 649 14.58 -0.02 22.60
CA VAL A 649 14.30 -1.28 21.88
C VAL A 649 12.89 -1.74 22.23
N LYS A 650 12.11 -2.06 21.20
CA LYS A 650 10.73 -2.56 21.26
C LYS A 650 10.62 -3.85 20.45
N ILE A 651 9.47 -4.51 20.58
CA ILE A 651 9.05 -5.58 19.67
C ILE A 651 7.75 -5.17 18.96
N VAL A 652 7.59 -5.62 17.72
CA VAL A 652 6.38 -5.43 16.90
C VAL A 652 6.10 -6.69 16.09
N SER A 653 4.85 -6.92 15.72
CA SER A 653 4.44 -8.03 14.86
C SER A 653 3.53 -7.50 13.75
N GLY A 654 3.51 -8.19 12.61
CA GLY A 654 2.72 -7.80 11.44
C GLY A 654 3.33 -8.32 10.14
N THR A 655 2.51 -8.43 9.11
CA THR A 655 2.96 -8.56 7.71
C THR A 655 3.69 -7.30 7.23
N SER A 656 3.46 -6.18 7.90
CA SER A 656 4.33 -4.99 7.91
C SER A 656 5.80 -5.28 8.22
N ALA A 657 6.11 -6.30 9.02
CA ALA A 657 7.49 -6.72 9.28
C ALA A 657 8.03 -7.68 8.19
N SER A 658 7.17 -8.54 7.65
CA SER A 658 7.54 -9.56 6.68
C SER A 658 7.76 -9.00 5.27
N CYS A 659 6.97 -7.99 4.87
CA CYS A 659 7.06 -7.32 3.56
C CYS A 659 8.43 -6.64 3.31
N PRO A 660 8.93 -5.71 4.16
CA PRO A 660 10.24 -5.09 3.99
C PRO A 660 11.38 -6.11 4.12
N LEU A 661 11.22 -7.17 4.91
CA LEU A 661 12.20 -8.25 5.01
C LEU A 661 12.30 -9.03 3.69
N MET A 662 11.17 -9.45 3.11
CA MET A 662 11.14 -10.13 1.81
C MET A 662 11.64 -9.21 0.68
N ALA A 663 11.27 -7.93 0.71
CA ALA A 663 11.77 -6.91 -0.20
C ALA A 663 13.30 -6.76 -0.10
N GLY A 664 13.86 -6.82 1.12
CA GLY A 664 15.29 -6.83 1.35
C GLY A 664 16.00 -8.03 0.71
N VAL A 665 15.46 -9.25 0.88
CA VAL A 665 16.00 -10.46 0.24
C VAL A 665 15.93 -10.37 -1.28
N LEU A 666 14.80 -9.92 -1.85
CA LEU A 666 14.65 -9.70 -3.29
C LEU A 666 15.60 -8.61 -3.82
N GLY A 667 15.84 -7.57 -3.03
CA GLY A 667 16.86 -6.56 -3.29
C GLY A 667 18.25 -7.19 -3.48
N LEU A 668 18.67 -8.09 -2.59
CA LEU A 668 19.95 -8.79 -2.73
C LEU A 668 20.01 -9.71 -3.97
N VAL A 669 18.88 -10.30 -4.38
CA VAL A 669 18.78 -11.08 -5.63
C VAL A 669 18.94 -10.16 -6.85
N ASN A 670 18.31 -8.97 -6.84
CA ASN A 670 18.48 -7.97 -7.89
C ASN A 670 19.93 -7.45 -7.98
N ASP A 671 20.61 -7.22 -6.84
CA ASP A 671 22.04 -6.87 -6.81
C ASP A 671 22.89 -7.95 -7.50
N ALA A 672 22.66 -9.22 -7.17
CA ALA A 672 23.36 -10.34 -7.79
C ALA A 672 23.11 -10.41 -9.32
N ARG A 673 21.87 -10.19 -9.77
CA ARG A 673 21.50 -10.14 -11.20
C ARG A 673 22.21 -9.01 -11.93
N ILE A 674 22.12 -7.79 -11.41
CA ILE A 674 22.74 -6.60 -12.00
C ILE A 674 24.27 -6.74 -12.03
N SER A 675 24.87 -7.39 -11.03
CA SER A 675 26.31 -7.68 -11.03
C SER A 675 26.77 -8.64 -12.14
N LYS A 676 25.88 -9.53 -12.60
CA LYS A 676 26.11 -10.41 -13.77
C LYS A 676 25.58 -9.82 -15.08
N GLY A 677 25.30 -8.51 -15.14
CA GLY A 677 24.81 -7.83 -16.34
C GLY A 677 23.35 -8.18 -16.71
N ARG A 678 22.58 -8.76 -15.79
CA ARG A 678 21.16 -9.08 -15.99
C ARG A 678 20.28 -7.94 -15.47
N THR A 679 19.09 -7.80 -16.06
CA THR A 679 18.06 -6.88 -15.57
C THR A 679 17.43 -7.36 -14.25
N PRO A 680 16.78 -6.48 -13.48
CA PRO A 680 16.03 -6.84 -12.26
C PRO A 680 14.94 -7.90 -12.53
N MET A 681 14.44 -8.53 -11.46
CA MET A 681 13.34 -9.50 -11.54
C MET A 681 12.04 -8.89 -12.07
N GLY A 682 11.73 -7.64 -11.72
CA GLY A 682 10.48 -6.99 -12.11
C GLY A 682 9.25 -7.60 -11.42
N PHE A 683 8.12 -7.63 -12.12
CA PHE A 683 6.92 -8.29 -11.62
C PHE A 683 7.16 -9.79 -11.44
N LEU A 684 7.18 -10.24 -10.17
CA LEU A 684 7.78 -11.51 -9.75
C LEU A 684 6.87 -12.72 -9.97
N ASN A 685 5.55 -12.52 -9.95
CA ASN A 685 4.60 -13.64 -9.82
C ASN A 685 4.70 -14.66 -10.98
N PRO A 686 4.81 -14.28 -12.26
CA PRO A 686 4.96 -15.27 -13.34
C PRO A 686 6.23 -16.11 -13.23
N TRP A 687 7.37 -15.55 -12.78
CA TRP A 687 8.58 -16.32 -12.47
C TRP A 687 8.36 -17.26 -11.28
N LEU A 688 7.75 -16.74 -10.20
CA LEU A 688 7.52 -17.43 -8.95
C LEU A 688 6.67 -18.70 -9.14
N TYR A 689 5.46 -18.53 -9.67
CA TYR A 689 4.50 -19.62 -9.83
C TYR A 689 4.94 -20.66 -10.88
N LYS A 690 5.76 -20.26 -11.86
CA LYS A 690 6.22 -21.15 -12.95
C LYS A 690 7.46 -21.97 -12.57
N LYS A 691 8.43 -21.39 -11.85
CA LYS A 691 9.64 -22.12 -11.40
C LYS A 691 10.25 -21.65 -10.08
N GLY A 692 10.10 -20.37 -9.73
CA GLY A 692 10.75 -19.75 -8.59
C GLY A 692 10.34 -20.34 -7.24
N TYR A 693 9.15 -20.95 -7.13
CA TYR A 693 8.64 -21.60 -5.93
C TYR A 693 9.61 -22.61 -5.28
N LYS A 694 10.48 -23.26 -6.08
CA LYS A 694 11.51 -24.21 -5.60
C LYS A 694 12.57 -23.55 -4.69
N ALA A 695 12.67 -22.22 -4.75
CA ALA A 695 13.59 -21.42 -3.97
C ALA A 695 13.08 -21.04 -2.57
N PHE A 696 11.93 -21.56 -2.16
CA PHE A 696 11.29 -21.25 -0.89
C PHE A 696 11.16 -22.49 0.02
N THR A 697 10.99 -22.25 1.31
CA THR A 697 10.66 -23.26 2.32
C THR A 697 9.15 -23.35 2.42
N ASP A 698 8.59 -24.49 2.01
CA ASP A 698 7.16 -24.80 2.07
C ASP A 698 6.68 -24.86 3.53
N ILE A 699 5.65 -24.08 3.89
CA ILE A 699 5.16 -23.92 5.27
C ILE A 699 3.88 -24.72 5.45
N THR A 700 4.01 -26.00 5.74
CA THR A 700 2.88 -26.97 5.71
C THR A 700 2.14 -27.14 7.03
N THR A 701 2.33 -26.24 8.00
CA THR A 701 1.79 -26.38 9.37
C THR A 701 1.19 -25.09 9.90
N GLY A 702 -0.11 -25.16 10.19
CA GLY A 702 -0.90 -24.12 10.83
C GLY A 702 -2.10 -23.69 10.00
N TYR A 703 -2.66 -22.56 10.41
CA TYR A 703 -3.78 -21.84 9.79
C TYR A 703 -3.63 -20.36 10.17
N ASN A 704 -4.49 -19.47 9.67
CA ASN A 704 -4.48 -18.05 10.07
C ASN A 704 -5.70 -17.59 10.88
N GLY A 705 -6.85 -18.26 10.81
CA GLY A 705 -8.03 -17.82 11.54
C GLY A 705 -8.64 -16.54 10.96
N GLY A 706 -9.30 -15.78 11.82
CA GLY A 706 -10.06 -14.60 11.42
C GLY A 706 -11.56 -14.90 11.33
N CYS A 707 -12.39 -13.87 11.43
CA CYS A 707 -13.85 -13.95 11.45
C CYS A 707 -14.43 -14.92 12.51
N ASN A 708 -13.71 -15.18 13.61
CA ASN A 708 -14.00 -16.23 14.60
C ASN A 708 -14.07 -17.65 13.98
N THR A 709 -13.21 -17.93 13.01
CA THR A 709 -13.09 -19.23 12.33
C THR A 709 -11.65 -19.76 12.39
N THR A 710 -11.43 -20.96 11.86
CA THR A 710 -10.09 -21.51 11.55
C THR A 710 -9.37 -20.76 10.43
N GLY A 711 -10.09 -19.98 9.61
CA GLY A 711 -9.51 -19.32 8.44
C GLY A 711 -8.96 -20.34 7.44
N PHE A 712 -8.02 -19.92 6.62
CA PHE A 712 -7.42 -20.80 5.63
C PHE A 712 -6.36 -21.72 6.28
N PRO A 713 -6.31 -23.03 5.94
CA PRO A 713 -5.26 -23.93 6.39
C PRO A 713 -4.02 -23.83 5.50
N THR A 714 -2.83 -24.06 6.09
CA THR A 714 -1.62 -24.30 5.29
C THR A 714 -1.63 -25.68 4.62
N THR A 715 -0.91 -25.87 3.52
CA THR A 715 -0.75 -27.20 2.89
C THR A 715 0.58 -27.35 2.15
N THR A 716 0.85 -28.51 1.57
CA THR A 716 2.04 -28.70 0.71
C THR A 716 1.90 -27.95 -0.60
N GLY A 717 2.84 -27.05 -0.88
CA GLY A 717 2.92 -26.30 -2.14
C GLY A 717 2.56 -24.83 -1.99
N TRP A 718 1.50 -24.39 -2.68
CA TRP A 718 0.94 -23.05 -2.49
C TRP A 718 -0.30 -23.13 -1.60
N ASP A 719 -0.38 -22.24 -0.60
CA ASP A 719 -1.60 -22.03 0.18
C ASP A 719 -1.96 -20.55 0.36
N ALA A 720 -3.21 -20.31 0.75
CA ALA A 720 -3.74 -18.97 0.98
C ALA A 720 -3.30 -18.36 2.32
N VAL A 721 -2.25 -18.87 2.99
CA VAL A 721 -1.77 -18.35 4.29
C VAL A 721 -0.33 -17.82 4.19
N THR A 722 0.51 -18.54 3.45
CA THR A 722 1.95 -18.29 3.30
C THR A 722 2.42 -18.26 1.84
N GLY A 723 1.52 -18.52 0.89
CA GLY A 723 1.87 -18.60 -0.53
C GLY A 723 2.76 -19.81 -0.78
N PHE A 724 3.93 -19.61 -1.38
CA PHE A 724 4.98 -20.64 -1.48
C PHE A 724 5.95 -20.67 -0.28
N GLY A 725 5.68 -19.91 0.79
CA GLY A 725 6.50 -19.89 1.99
C GLY A 725 7.72 -18.96 1.93
N THR A 726 8.79 -19.30 2.65
CA THR A 726 9.86 -18.35 3.04
C THR A 726 11.16 -18.48 2.23
N PRO A 727 11.90 -17.39 1.96
CA PRO A 727 12.96 -17.39 0.96
C PRO A 727 14.23 -18.14 1.38
N ILE A 728 14.77 -18.96 0.49
CA ILE A 728 16.10 -19.57 0.61
C ILE A 728 17.03 -18.87 -0.40
N PHE A 729 17.75 -17.84 0.05
CA PHE A 729 18.49 -16.92 -0.84
C PHE A 729 19.44 -17.62 -1.84
N PRO A 730 20.26 -18.63 -1.48
CA PRO A 730 21.09 -19.34 -2.44
C PRO A 730 20.31 -20.04 -3.56
N LYS A 731 19.11 -20.58 -3.26
CA LYS A 731 18.23 -21.17 -4.27
C LYS A 731 17.57 -20.09 -5.13
N MET A 732 17.21 -18.94 -4.54
CA MET A 732 16.67 -17.81 -5.32
C MET A 732 17.72 -17.33 -6.34
N LEU A 733 18.99 -17.25 -5.94
CA LEU A 733 20.08 -16.97 -6.88
C LEU A 733 20.17 -18.05 -7.98
N ALA A 734 20.09 -19.34 -7.65
CA ALA A 734 20.11 -20.40 -8.67
C ALA A 734 18.95 -20.29 -9.69
N GLU A 735 17.70 -20.17 -9.22
CA GLU A 735 16.50 -20.07 -10.08
C GLU A 735 16.39 -18.72 -10.84
N ALA A 736 17.07 -17.67 -10.35
CA ALA A 736 17.29 -16.42 -11.08
C ALA A 736 18.44 -16.50 -12.12
N GLY A 737 19.18 -17.61 -12.16
CA GLY A 737 20.37 -17.82 -12.99
C GLY A 737 21.58 -17.00 -12.56
N CYS A 738 21.73 -16.81 -11.25
CA CYS A 738 22.79 -16.07 -10.57
C CYS A 738 23.71 -16.96 -9.71
N ALA A 739 23.49 -18.27 -9.63
CA ALA A 739 24.54 -19.23 -9.28
C ALA A 739 25.76 -18.99 -10.19
#